data_AF-A0A3R7UVM5-F1
#
_entry.id   AF-A0A3R7UVM5-F1
#
_cell.length_a   1.000
_cell.length_b   1.000
_cell.length_c   1.000
_cell.angle_alpha   90.00
_cell.angle_beta   90.00
_cell.angle_gamma   90.00
#
_symmetry.space_group_name_H-M   'P 1'
#
loop_
_entity.id
_entity.type
_entity.pdbx_description
1 polymer ?
#
loop_
_entity_poly.entity_id
_entity_poly.type
_entity_poly.pdbx_seq_one_letter_code
_entity_poly.pdbx_strand_id
1 'polypeptide(L)'
;MWAAFLVIVLASIPPGLALTRILDGAADTFRKSLLCLPLGLLVLYGTSGILFVIQAWSIISLTVSIIILEIVSLLFLRRKIHIEKTQHTHWQRLEAAMHGLVLSESEPELEEEVQAQRWFQQQRNPILQILAGLFCAMTLTPLLLLDRPFGVDWVGFGTLAANVQATGSFELPSPNSGIWTYPPAFPSLLAWLSELSGSSIEQSAMLLGHVSLLAILLGIWGSMDRLGAGASSALAMGGSLALFAKVFDSGYPSVASQLGLIVGLLVVFRPYHSSLRSHIIAFISTAGFTVLIHPTGAIYLACMLLASILMRTSMDEEEQDRSKHIFLSSIIIMSVMFIVALVYFAPRMLEEPVFAEYGWQGGKPMLMYNGPLMILAAYGLWLGRKSKEIRLLSLWLGSLWILSFVHLIDGLTNVQILSLMSYTLYSMALHAYHVPLALIVGLMASRSTSLTSVDGERSWLNRDMDPFYKPIISSLCLSALILGSILTAGLFVQLSQHQELHASTSGDERLRIWLEDNPPNSIIYSENIHWGHTYSFVTNIETTSIPTLGLLTLNSEIQQEATSAIRNDDVSRLRELNIGYAVSSPIGSLAPYLAASPHWSVEKNYDGARYWKLHDAPSPDRVAVVSNLSHASCIEASGCDLKQDPWRNHRYSDLLSLGDNRMVITKQGQIDWNGAIDDVGLSGRYNVCILYEQIGTGVDYSIQFNQVSISPEDKSGWRFVCAMVQFDGQLDISIDLETDGEWWINPLGFSGRSEQIIDSTGLRVHHFEVLQSN
;
A
#
# COMPACT_ATOMS: atom_id res chain seq x y z
N MET A 1 -1.57 -18.13 3.67
CA MET A 1 -2.44 -17.11 3.04
C MET A 1 -3.96 -17.31 3.20
N TRP A 2 -4.61 -18.36 2.66
CA TRP A 2 -6.09 -18.47 2.71
C TRP A 2 -6.69 -18.59 4.12
N ALA A 3 -5.98 -19.23 5.04
CA ALA A 3 -6.35 -19.26 6.45
C ALA A 3 -6.42 -17.84 7.03
N ALA A 4 -5.41 -17.00 6.75
CA ALA A 4 -5.40 -15.59 7.14
C ALA A 4 -6.58 -14.81 6.53
N PHE A 5 -6.91 -15.05 5.25
CA PHE A 5 -8.08 -14.41 4.61
C PHE A 5 -9.39 -14.77 5.33
N LEU A 6 -9.59 -16.05 5.66
CA LEU A 6 -10.78 -16.49 6.38
C LEU A 6 -10.84 -15.89 7.79
N VAL A 7 -9.72 -15.89 8.52
CA VAL A 7 -9.63 -15.30 9.86
C VAL A 7 -10.04 -13.84 9.84
N ILE A 8 -9.47 -13.03 8.94
CA ILE A 8 -9.75 -11.59 8.92
C ILE A 8 -11.19 -11.28 8.48
N VAL A 9 -11.72 -12.01 7.49
CA VAL A 9 -13.09 -11.80 6.99
C VAL A 9 -14.11 -12.23 8.04
N LEU A 10 -13.95 -13.41 8.64
CA LEU A 10 -14.89 -13.92 9.64
C LEU A 10 -14.92 -13.05 10.90
N ALA A 11 -13.74 -12.62 11.39
CA ALA A 11 -13.63 -11.71 12.54
C ALA A 11 -14.13 -10.29 12.26
N SER A 12 -14.39 -9.94 10.99
CA SER A 12 -14.94 -8.63 10.63
C SER A 12 -16.48 -8.64 10.58
N ILE A 13 -17.10 -9.78 10.29
CA ILE A 13 -18.54 -9.81 9.95
C ILE A 13 -19.43 -9.36 11.13
N PRO A 14 -19.39 -9.97 12.32
CA PRO A 14 -20.30 -9.58 13.40
C PRO A 14 -20.10 -8.15 13.94
N PRO A 15 -18.87 -7.65 14.23
CA PRO A 15 -18.71 -6.25 14.62
C PRO A 15 -19.14 -5.29 13.53
N GLY A 16 -18.89 -5.64 12.26
CA GLY A 16 -19.36 -4.90 11.11
C GLY A 16 -20.88 -4.78 11.06
N LEU A 17 -21.60 -5.90 11.16
CA LEU A 17 -23.06 -5.94 11.16
C LEU A 17 -23.67 -5.17 12.33
N ALA A 18 -23.07 -5.28 13.53
CA ALA A 18 -23.49 -4.53 14.70
C ALA A 18 -23.34 -3.01 14.47
N LEU A 19 -22.22 -2.58 13.89
CA LEU A 19 -21.97 -1.18 13.58
C LEU A 19 -22.85 -0.68 12.43
N THR A 20 -23.10 -1.47 11.39
CA THR A 20 -24.05 -1.13 10.30
C THR A 20 -25.44 -0.88 10.86
N ARG A 21 -25.91 -1.72 11.79
CA ARG A 21 -27.24 -1.56 12.40
C ARG A 21 -27.39 -0.21 13.13
N ILE A 22 -26.30 0.30 13.70
CA ILE A 22 -26.27 1.62 14.34
C ILE A 22 -26.18 2.72 13.28
N LEU A 23 -25.21 2.66 12.37
CA LEU A 23 -24.91 3.76 11.44
C LEU A 23 -25.88 3.87 10.26
N ASP A 24 -26.46 2.76 9.81
CA ASP A 24 -27.40 2.68 8.69
C ASP A 24 -28.59 1.77 9.02
N GLY A 25 -29.50 2.25 9.87
CA GLY A 25 -30.71 1.53 10.27
C GLY A 25 -31.66 1.19 9.12
N ALA A 26 -31.52 1.82 7.95
CA ALA A 26 -32.30 1.51 6.75
C ALA A 26 -31.68 0.42 5.86
N ALA A 27 -30.50 -0.10 6.21
CA ALA A 27 -29.80 -1.10 5.42
C ALA A 27 -30.58 -2.42 5.36
N ASP A 28 -30.85 -2.88 4.14
CA ASP A 28 -31.35 -4.22 3.87
C ASP A 28 -30.21 -5.25 3.91
N THR A 29 -30.51 -6.54 3.72
CA THR A 29 -29.52 -7.61 3.78
C THR A 29 -28.37 -7.40 2.79
N PHE A 30 -28.68 -6.91 1.58
CA PHE A 30 -27.66 -6.62 0.57
C PHE A 30 -26.70 -5.53 1.05
N ARG A 31 -27.21 -4.37 1.48
CA ARG A 31 -26.35 -3.29 1.97
C ARG A 31 -25.59 -3.66 3.25
N LYS A 32 -26.21 -4.45 4.13
CA LYS A 32 -25.53 -5.03 5.32
C LYS A 32 -24.35 -5.94 4.92
N SER A 33 -24.49 -6.74 3.87
CA SER A 33 -23.41 -7.60 3.37
C SER A 33 -22.23 -6.80 2.77
N LEU A 34 -22.50 -5.64 2.18
CA LEU A 34 -21.47 -4.74 1.66
C LEU A 34 -20.74 -4.00 2.79
N LEU A 35 -21.47 -3.56 3.83
CA LEU A 35 -20.93 -2.72 4.90
C LEU A 35 -20.26 -3.52 6.03
N CYS A 36 -20.53 -4.81 6.18
CA CYS A 36 -19.99 -5.57 7.32
C CYS A 36 -18.47 -5.69 7.29
N LEU A 37 -17.86 -5.98 6.13
CA LEU A 37 -16.41 -6.10 6.02
C LEU A 37 -15.69 -4.77 6.35
N PRO A 38 -15.99 -3.62 5.71
CA PRO A 38 -15.29 -2.37 5.99
C PRO A 38 -15.43 -1.87 7.42
N LEU A 39 -16.64 -1.95 7.98
CA LEU A 39 -16.89 -1.51 9.34
C LEU A 39 -16.25 -2.45 10.36
N GLY A 40 -16.30 -3.76 10.12
CA GLY A 40 -15.66 -4.76 10.97
C GLY A 40 -14.15 -4.64 10.98
N LEU A 41 -13.54 -4.52 9.80
CA LEU A 41 -12.09 -4.40 9.65
C LEU A 41 -11.56 -3.13 10.33
N LEU A 42 -12.28 -2.01 10.24
CA LEU A 42 -11.96 -0.78 10.97
C LEU A 42 -11.96 -1.00 12.50
N VAL A 43 -12.91 -1.79 13.02
CA VAL A 43 -12.97 -2.14 14.45
C VAL A 43 -11.83 -3.08 14.84
N LEU A 44 -11.45 -4.04 14.00
CA LEU A 44 -10.31 -4.92 14.26
C LEU A 44 -9.00 -4.14 14.35
N TYR A 45 -8.75 -3.25 13.38
CA TYR A 45 -7.62 -2.32 13.43
C TYR A 45 -7.63 -1.48 14.71
N GLY A 46 -8.78 -0.85 15.01
CA GLY A 46 -8.95 -0.05 16.21
C GLY A 46 -8.66 -0.82 17.50
N THR A 47 -9.14 -2.06 17.60
CA THR A 47 -8.95 -2.93 18.76
C THR A 47 -7.47 -3.28 18.93
N SER A 48 -6.79 -3.70 17.87
CA SER A 48 -5.36 -4.01 17.91
C SER A 48 -4.53 -2.77 18.28
N GLY A 49 -4.81 -1.63 17.65
CA GLY A 49 -4.13 -0.37 17.92
C GLY A 49 -4.32 0.12 19.35
N ILE A 50 -5.54 0.00 19.92
CA ILE A 50 -5.80 0.39 21.31
C ILE A 50 -5.01 -0.49 22.27
N LEU A 51 -5.03 -1.81 22.11
CA LEU A 51 -4.28 -2.73 22.97
C LEU A 51 -2.79 -2.40 22.95
N PHE A 52 -2.25 -2.02 21.79
CA PHE A 52 -0.87 -1.59 21.67
C PHE A 52 -0.60 -0.29 22.43
N VAL A 53 -1.43 0.75 22.24
CA VAL A 53 -1.26 2.05 22.91
C VAL A 53 -1.31 1.92 24.43
N ILE A 54 -2.16 1.05 24.97
CA ILE A 54 -2.26 0.81 26.42
C ILE A 54 -1.22 -0.20 26.95
N GLN A 55 -0.26 -0.62 26.13
CA GLN A 55 0.78 -1.61 26.46
C GLN A 55 0.23 -2.95 26.96
N ALA A 56 -0.94 -3.35 26.45
CA ALA A 56 -1.59 -4.63 26.76
C ALA A 56 -1.62 -5.57 25.56
N TRP A 57 -0.89 -5.26 24.48
CA TRP A 57 -0.87 -6.07 23.28
C TRP A 57 -0.05 -7.35 23.48
N SER A 58 -0.67 -8.46 23.11
CA SER A 58 -0.06 -9.78 22.95
C SER A 58 -0.98 -10.58 22.03
N ILE A 59 -0.46 -11.67 21.45
CA ILE A 59 -1.27 -12.56 20.60
C ILE A 59 -2.52 -13.06 21.37
N ILE A 60 -2.35 -13.39 22.65
CA ILE A 60 -3.42 -13.89 23.52
C ILE A 60 -4.44 -12.78 23.81
N SER A 61 -3.99 -11.61 24.25
CA SER A 61 -4.91 -10.52 24.65
C SER A 61 -5.71 -9.99 23.46
N LEU A 62 -5.12 -9.90 22.27
CA LEU A 62 -5.83 -9.51 21.06
C LEU A 62 -6.83 -10.59 20.62
N THR A 63 -6.44 -11.86 20.63
CA THR A 63 -7.36 -12.97 20.30
C THR A 63 -8.56 -13.00 21.24
N VAL A 64 -8.34 -12.87 22.55
CA VAL A 64 -9.42 -12.79 23.55
C VAL A 64 -10.30 -11.57 23.32
N SER A 65 -9.70 -10.41 23.02
CA SER A 65 -10.46 -9.18 22.76
C SER A 65 -11.33 -9.29 21.52
N ILE A 66 -10.84 -9.93 20.45
CA ILE A 66 -11.63 -10.21 19.24
C ILE A 66 -12.78 -11.18 19.57
N ILE A 67 -12.53 -12.26 20.31
CA ILE A 67 -13.60 -13.20 20.72
C ILE A 67 -14.66 -12.50 21.57
N ILE A 68 -14.26 -11.62 22.50
CA ILE A 68 -15.20 -10.82 23.30
C ILE A 68 -16.00 -9.89 22.39
N LEU A 69 -15.35 -9.20 21.47
CA LEU A 69 -16.00 -8.32 20.49
C LEU A 69 -17.03 -9.08 19.65
N GLU A 70 -16.70 -10.29 19.20
CA GLU A 70 -17.59 -11.19 18.47
C GLU A 70 -18.83 -11.56 19.30
N ILE A 71 -18.63 -12.01 20.54
CA ILE A 71 -19.72 -12.39 21.45
C ILE A 71 -20.62 -11.18 21.73
N VAL A 72 -20.05 -10.02 22.03
CA VAL A 72 -20.79 -8.78 22.31
C VAL A 72 -21.61 -8.35 21.09
N SER A 73 -21.01 -8.39 19.89
CA SER A 73 -21.66 -8.09 18.62
C SER A 73 -22.84 -9.04 18.36
N LEU A 74 -22.67 -10.35 18.57
CA LEU A 74 -23.74 -11.33 18.40
C LEU A 74 -24.87 -11.15 19.42
N LEU A 75 -24.56 -10.85 20.69
CA LEU A 75 -25.56 -10.53 21.71
C LEU A 75 -26.33 -9.25 21.35
N PHE A 76 -25.64 -8.23 20.84
CA PHE A 76 -26.26 -6.99 20.36
C PHE A 76 -27.20 -7.24 19.17
N LEU A 77 -26.78 -8.05 18.19
CA LEU A 77 -27.60 -8.41 17.04
C LEU A 77 -28.83 -9.26 17.43
N ARG A 78 -28.70 -10.15 18.43
CA ARG A 78 -29.81 -10.98 18.93
C ARG A 78 -30.85 -10.23 19.75
N ARG A 79 -30.55 -9.03 20.27
CA ARG A 79 -31.54 -8.20 20.97
C ARG A 79 -32.65 -7.82 19.98
N LYS A 80 -33.80 -8.49 20.10
CA LYS A 80 -35.03 -8.13 19.41
C LYS A 80 -35.46 -6.74 19.88
N ILE A 81 -35.98 -5.93 18.95
CA ILE A 81 -36.64 -4.67 19.29
C ILE A 81 -37.91 -5.04 20.07
N HIS A 82 -37.84 -5.01 21.40
CA HIS A 82 -39.05 -5.04 22.22
C HIS A 82 -39.69 -3.67 22.13
N ILE A 83 -40.89 -3.61 21.55
CA ILE A 83 -41.67 -2.39 21.39
C ILE A 83 -42.26 -2.03 22.76
N GLU A 84 -41.45 -1.46 23.65
CA GLU A 84 -41.94 -0.76 24.84
C GLU A 84 -41.92 0.76 24.57
N LYS A 85 -43.10 1.36 24.70
CA LYS A 85 -43.60 2.55 24.01
C LYS A 85 -42.86 3.89 24.23
N THR A 86 -41.71 3.99 24.92
CA THR A 86 -41.24 5.33 25.36
C THR A 86 -39.74 5.63 25.28
N GLN A 87 -38.85 4.70 24.88
CA GLN A 87 -37.39 4.98 24.88
C GLN A 87 -36.59 4.42 23.69
N HIS A 88 -37.13 4.46 22.47
CA HIS A 88 -36.38 4.01 21.29
C HIS A 88 -35.48 5.10 20.70
N THR A 89 -34.24 4.74 20.34
CA THR A 89 -33.35 5.56 19.51
C THR A 89 -33.89 5.65 18.08
N HIS A 90 -33.55 6.71 17.34
CA HIS A 90 -34.02 6.91 15.96
C HIS A 90 -33.67 5.75 15.03
N TRP A 91 -32.46 5.16 15.17
CA TRP A 91 -32.09 4.01 14.34
C TRP A 91 -32.97 2.78 14.59
N GLN A 92 -33.45 2.56 15.83
CA GLN A 92 -34.38 1.48 16.15
C GLN A 92 -35.76 1.73 15.54
N ARG A 93 -36.22 3.00 15.53
CA ARG A 93 -37.47 3.39 14.87
C ARG A 93 -37.40 3.20 13.36
N LEU A 94 -36.29 3.61 12.74
CA LEU A 94 -36.05 3.44 11.30
C LEU A 94 -35.99 1.96 10.91
N GLU A 95 -35.26 1.14 11.66
CA GLU A 95 -35.22 -0.31 11.44
C GLU A 95 -36.62 -0.94 11.56
N ALA A 96 -37.38 -0.55 12.60
CA ALA A 96 -38.74 -1.03 12.80
C ALA A 96 -39.69 -0.62 11.66
N ALA A 97 -39.62 0.63 11.21
CA ALA A 97 -40.44 1.16 10.11
C ALA A 97 -40.09 0.49 8.76
N MET A 98 -38.81 0.24 8.49
CA MET A 98 -38.38 -0.53 7.32
C MET A 98 -38.96 -1.95 7.32
N HIS A 99 -39.10 -2.57 8.49
CA HIS A 99 -39.76 -3.87 8.69
C HIS A 99 -41.30 -3.82 8.74
N GLY A 100 -41.92 -2.67 8.48
CA GLY A 100 -43.38 -2.53 8.37
C GLY A 100 -44.12 -2.43 9.71
N LEU A 101 -43.42 -2.15 10.81
CA LEU A 101 -44.05 -1.86 12.10
C LEU A 101 -44.60 -0.42 12.09
N VAL A 102 -45.88 -0.26 12.40
CA VAL A 102 -46.54 1.05 12.51
C VAL A 102 -46.15 1.68 13.84
N LEU A 103 -45.43 2.81 13.79
CA LEU A 103 -45.08 3.60 14.97
C LEU A 103 -46.31 4.40 15.42
N SER A 104 -46.51 4.53 16.74
CA SER A 104 -47.71 5.17 17.31
C SER A 104 -47.73 6.69 17.15
N GLU A 105 -46.58 7.32 16.89
CA GLU A 105 -46.45 8.72 16.53
C GLU A 105 -46.04 8.79 15.06
N SER A 106 -46.81 9.50 14.23
CA SER A 106 -46.47 9.74 12.82
C SER A 106 -45.32 10.74 12.74
N GLU A 107 -44.11 10.27 12.47
CA GLU A 107 -42.94 11.08 12.14
C GLU A 107 -42.82 11.18 10.61
N PRO A 108 -43.29 12.27 9.96
CA PRO A 108 -43.33 12.36 8.49
C PRO A 108 -41.95 12.22 7.84
N GLU A 109 -40.90 12.71 8.50
CA GLU A 109 -39.52 12.61 8.05
C GLU A 109 -39.00 11.17 7.99
N LEU A 110 -39.39 10.35 8.97
CA LEU A 110 -39.02 8.94 9.01
C LEU A 110 -39.72 8.17 7.90
N GLU A 111 -41.00 8.48 7.66
CA GLU A 111 -41.77 7.88 6.57
C GLU A 111 -41.18 8.23 5.19
N GLU A 112 -40.76 9.48 4.99
CA GLU A 112 -40.06 9.92 3.78
C GLU A 112 -38.72 9.18 3.58
N GLU A 113 -37.89 9.06 4.63
CA GLU A 113 -36.63 8.32 4.56
C GLU A 113 -36.87 6.85 4.17
N VAL A 114 -37.87 6.21 4.79
CA VAL A 114 -38.25 4.82 4.48
C VAL A 114 -38.71 4.66 3.03
N GLN A 115 -39.52 5.58 2.50
CA GLN A 115 -40.00 5.53 1.12
C GLN A 115 -38.85 5.69 0.12
N ALA A 116 -37.97 6.67 0.32
CA ALA A 116 -36.81 6.89 -0.53
C ALA A 116 -35.88 5.65 -0.54
N GLN A 117 -35.60 5.08 0.63
CA GLN A 117 -34.72 3.91 0.74
C GLN A 117 -35.34 2.67 0.06
N ARG A 118 -36.64 2.43 0.22
CA ARG A 118 -37.34 1.34 -0.49
C ARG A 118 -37.31 1.52 -2.00
N TRP A 119 -37.44 2.75 -2.49
CA TRP A 119 -37.36 3.05 -3.92
C TRP A 119 -35.98 2.72 -4.49
N PHE A 120 -34.89 3.18 -3.84
CA PHE A 120 -33.52 2.84 -4.27
C PHE A 120 -33.30 1.33 -4.29
N GLN A 121 -33.77 0.61 -3.27
CA GLN A 121 -33.65 -0.85 -3.18
C GLN A 121 -34.36 -1.56 -4.33
N GLN A 122 -35.55 -1.09 -4.74
CA GLN A 122 -36.32 -1.65 -5.84
C GLN A 122 -35.72 -1.34 -7.22
N GLN A 123 -35.03 -0.21 -7.36
CA GLN A 123 -34.50 0.26 -8.64
C GLN A 123 -33.06 -0.21 -8.92
N ARG A 124 -32.47 -1.06 -8.06
CA ARG A 124 -31.13 -1.61 -8.28
C ARG A 124 -31.08 -2.41 -9.58
N ASN A 125 -30.16 -2.04 -10.49
CA ASN A 125 -29.91 -2.81 -11.70
C ASN A 125 -29.06 -4.06 -11.36
N PRO A 126 -29.60 -5.29 -11.49
CA PRO A 126 -28.90 -6.51 -11.07
C PRO A 126 -27.62 -6.76 -11.88
N ILE A 127 -27.62 -6.45 -13.19
CA ILE A 127 -26.43 -6.63 -14.05
C ILE A 127 -25.31 -5.70 -13.57
N LEU A 128 -25.65 -4.45 -13.24
CA LEU A 128 -24.68 -3.49 -12.75
C LEU A 128 -24.11 -3.91 -11.38
N GLN A 129 -24.94 -4.50 -10.50
CA GLN A 129 -24.46 -5.06 -9.24
C GLN A 129 -23.48 -6.21 -9.47
N ILE A 130 -23.76 -7.11 -10.43
CA ILE A 130 -22.85 -8.22 -10.77
C ILE A 130 -21.51 -7.69 -11.28
N LEU A 131 -21.52 -6.71 -12.19
CA LEU A 131 -20.30 -6.10 -12.72
C LEU A 131 -19.48 -5.40 -11.63
N ALA A 132 -20.12 -4.66 -10.73
CA ALA A 132 -19.45 -4.05 -9.57
C ALA A 132 -18.87 -5.13 -8.63
N GLY A 133 -19.59 -6.24 -8.42
CA GLY A 133 -19.12 -7.38 -7.65
C GLY A 133 -17.89 -8.06 -8.25
N LEU A 134 -17.91 -8.29 -9.57
CA LEU A 134 -16.76 -8.82 -10.31
C LEU A 134 -15.56 -7.87 -10.18
N PHE A 135 -15.76 -6.57 -10.40
CA PHE A 135 -14.69 -5.58 -10.22
C PHE A 135 -14.10 -5.58 -8.80
N CYS A 136 -14.94 -5.62 -7.76
CA CYS A 136 -14.48 -5.73 -6.38
C CYS A 136 -13.66 -7.02 -6.18
N ALA A 137 -14.15 -8.17 -6.68
CA ALA A 137 -13.44 -9.45 -6.58
C ALA A 137 -12.09 -9.43 -7.32
N MET A 138 -11.99 -8.72 -8.45
CA MET A 138 -10.74 -8.60 -9.20
C MET A 138 -9.63 -7.90 -8.40
N THR A 139 -9.95 -7.12 -7.37
CA THR A 139 -8.92 -6.54 -6.48
C THR A 139 -8.16 -7.59 -5.66
N LEU A 140 -8.67 -8.81 -5.58
CA LEU A 140 -7.99 -9.94 -4.93
C LEU A 140 -7.10 -10.72 -5.90
N THR A 141 -7.14 -10.43 -7.21
CA THR A 141 -6.31 -11.12 -8.22
C THR A 141 -4.82 -11.07 -7.89
N PRO A 142 -4.25 -9.95 -7.41
CA PRO A 142 -2.83 -9.91 -7.01
C PRO A 142 -2.48 -10.94 -5.93
N LEU A 143 -3.41 -11.29 -5.04
CA LEU A 143 -3.18 -12.34 -4.03
C LEU A 143 -3.07 -13.74 -4.62
N LEU A 144 -3.55 -13.95 -5.85
CA LEU A 144 -3.45 -15.23 -6.55
C LEU A 144 -2.21 -15.33 -7.42
N LEU A 145 -1.69 -14.18 -7.88
CA LEU A 145 -0.65 -14.11 -8.90
C LEU A 145 0.72 -13.73 -8.33
N LEU A 146 0.76 -13.08 -7.16
CA LEU A 146 1.99 -12.56 -6.57
C LEU A 146 2.34 -13.32 -5.30
N ASP A 147 3.62 -13.61 -5.14
CA ASP A 147 4.13 -14.26 -3.93
C ASP A 147 4.50 -13.26 -2.83
N ARG A 148 4.76 -11.99 -3.22
CA ARG A 148 5.19 -10.92 -2.32
C ARG A 148 4.76 -9.52 -2.80
N PRO A 149 4.73 -8.51 -1.92
CA PRO A 149 4.45 -7.13 -2.31
C PRO A 149 5.50 -6.54 -3.27
N PHE A 150 5.10 -5.57 -4.11
CA PHE A 150 6.01 -4.89 -5.05
C PHE A 150 6.82 -3.75 -4.43
N GLY A 151 6.14 -2.83 -3.74
CA GLY A 151 6.76 -1.61 -3.23
C GLY A 151 7.75 -1.83 -2.08
N VAL A 152 8.26 -0.72 -1.54
CA VAL A 152 9.25 -0.73 -0.44
C VAL A 152 8.63 -0.48 0.93
N ASP A 153 7.47 0.18 0.98
CA ASP A 153 6.80 0.61 2.22
C ASP A 153 6.55 -0.57 3.17
N TRP A 154 6.19 -1.75 2.63
CA TRP A 154 5.91 -2.94 3.43
C TRP A 154 7.07 -3.48 4.23
N VAL A 155 8.30 -3.24 3.80
CA VAL A 155 9.45 -3.73 4.56
C VAL A 155 9.54 -3.02 5.90
N GLY A 156 9.27 -1.70 5.93
CA GLY A 156 9.28 -0.91 7.15
C GLY A 156 8.25 -1.40 8.17
N PHE A 157 6.97 -1.50 7.78
CA PHE A 157 5.94 -1.93 8.73
C PHE A 157 5.94 -3.45 8.96
N GLY A 158 6.51 -4.24 8.05
CA GLY A 158 6.82 -5.65 8.28
C GLY A 158 7.84 -5.83 9.40
N THR A 159 8.87 -4.98 9.44
CA THR A 159 9.85 -4.96 10.54
C THR A 159 9.19 -4.60 11.87
N LEU A 160 8.31 -3.58 11.85
CA LEU A 160 7.52 -3.23 13.03
C LEU A 160 6.64 -4.39 13.48
N ALA A 161 5.97 -5.10 12.56
CA ALA A 161 5.14 -6.25 12.88
C ALA A 161 5.95 -7.41 13.47
N ALA A 162 7.13 -7.72 12.92
CA ALA A 162 8.04 -8.73 13.46
C ALA A 162 8.47 -8.40 14.90
N ASN A 163 8.80 -7.13 15.17
CA ASN A 163 9.14 -6.70 16.53
C ASN A 163 7.94 -6.78 17.47
N VAL A 164 6.74 -6.37 17.03
CA VAL A 164 5.52 -6.52 17.82
C VAL A 164 5.24 -7.99 18.13
N GLN A 165 5.45 -8.90 17.17
CA GLN A 165 5.30 -10.34 17.37
C GLN A 165 6.26 -10.87 18.44
N ALA A 166 7.51 -10.40 18.48
CA ALA A 166 8.51 -10.84 19.45
C ALA A 166 8.38 -10.20 20.84
N THR A 167 8.16 -8.89 20.92
CA THR A 167 8.27 -8.11 22.18
C THR A 167 6.96 -7.45 22.59
N GLY A 168 5.97 -7.37 21.69
CA GLY A 168 4.75 -6.60 21.90
C GLY A 168 4.95 -5.07 21.86
N SER A 169 6.12 -4.59 21.46
CA SER A 169 6.49 -3.17 21.48
C SER A 169 7.14 -2.72 20.16
N PHE A 170 7.38 -1.41 20.05
CA PHE A 170 8.17 -0.79 18.98
C PHE A 170 9.58 -0.42 19.45
N GLU A 171 10.08 -1.07 20.50
CA GLU A 171 11.47 -0.92 20.91
C GLU A 171 12.38 -1.67 19.94
N LEU A 172 13.55 -1.07 19.67
CA LEU A 172 14.53 -1.69 18.78
C LEU A 172 15.12 -2.94 19.44
N PRO A 173 15.24 -4.06 18.70
CA PRO A 173 15.97 -5.21 19.19
C PRO A 173 17.47 -4.94 19.22
N SER A 174 18.17 -5.67 20.10
CA SER A 174 19.64 -5.80 20.09
C SER A 174 20.11 -6.16 18.66
N PRO A 175 21.21 -5.58 18.17
CA PRO A 175 22.25 -4.84 18.89
C PRO A 175 22.03 -3.32 18.98
N ASN A 176 20.89 -2.86 18.48
CA ASN A 176 20.53 -1.44 18.48
C ASN A 176 19.64 -1.11 19.69
N SER A 177 19.52 0.17 20.05
CA SER A 177 18.61 0.58 21.12
C SER A 177 17.93 1.91 20.81
N GLY A 178 16.64 2.00 21.15
CA GLY A 178 15.78 3.11 20.76
C GLY A 178 14.33 2.68 20.57
N ILE A 179 13.52 3.55 19.95
CA ILE A 179 12.09 3.32 19.76
C ILE A 179 11.58 3.89 18.42
N TRP A 180 10.70 3.16 17.75
CA TRP A 180 9.90 3.69 16.63
C TRP A 180 8.62 4.35 17.14
N THR A 181 8.32 5.53 16.62
CA THR A 181 7.01 6.18 16.74
C THR A 181 6.27 6.05 15.41
N TYR A 182 5.29 5.15 15.37
CA TYR A 182 4.43 4.91 14.20
C TYR A 182 3.00 4.56 14.63
N PRO A 183 1.95 4.85 13.81
CA PRO A 183 0.59 4.39 14.07
C PRO A 183 0.50 2.86 14.20
N PRO A 184 0.03 2.32 15.34
CA PRO A 184 0.26 0.92 15.65
C PRO A 184 -0.76 -0.06 15.07
N ALA A 185 -1.95 0.40 14.63
CA ALA A 185 -3.05 -0.52 14.31
C ALA A 185 -2.71 -1.46 13.15
N PHE A 186 -2.04 -0.95 12.11
CA PHE A 186 -1.69 -1.79 10.96
C PHE A 186 -0.58 -2.82 11.29
N PRO A 187 0.60 -2.43 11.82
CA PRO A 187 1.65 -3.39 12.15
C PRO A 187 1.23 -4.42 13.22
N SER A 188 0.47 -3.99 14.22
CA SER A 188 0.03 -4.89 15.31
C SER A 188 -1.02 -5.90 14.85
N LEU A 189 -1.95 -5.52 13.96
CA LEU A 189 -2.90 -6.47 13.37
C LEU A 189 -2.20 -7.43 12.40
N LEU A 190 -1.20 -6.93 11.66
CA LEU A 190 -0.34 -7.74 10.79
C LEU A 190 0.42 -8.80 11.59
N ALA A 191 1.04 -8.43 12.72
CA ALA A 191 1.74 -9.35 13.62
C ALA A 191 0.81 -10.47 14.10
N TRP A 192 -0.40 -10.12 14.55
CA TRP A 192 -1.39 -11.11 14.97
C TRP A 192 -1.85 -12.03 13.85
N LEU A 193 -2.08 -11.48 12.65
CA LEU A 193 -2.54 -12.26 11.50
C LEU A 193 -1.48 -13.24 11.02
N SER A 194 -0.22 -12.81 10.96
CA SER A 194 0.93 -13.63 10.56
C SER A 194 1.12 -14.79 11.53
N GLU A 195 1.20 -14.50 12.83
CA GLU A 195 1.36 -15.51 13.87
C GLU A 195 0.18 -16.51 13.89
N LEU A 196 -1.06 -16.01 13.93
CA LEU A 196 -2.24 -16.89 14.08
C LEU A 196 -2.44 -17.82 12.87
N SER A 197 -2.06 -17.35 11.68
CA SER A 197 -2.25 -18.12 10.44
C SER A 197 -1.02 -18.95 10.03
N GLY A 198 0.14 -18.74 10.67
CA GLY A 198 1.42 -19.30 10.25
C GLY A 198 1.88 -18.84 8.86
N SER A 199 1.30 -17.75 8.33
CA SER A 199 1.70 -17.18 7.04
C SER A 199 2.82 -16.17 7.25
N SER A 200 3.73 -16.03 6.28
CA SER A 200 4.81 -15.05 6.36
C SER A 200 4.27 -13.61 6.47
N ILE A 201 5.11 -12.70 6.97
CA ILE A 201 4.75 -11.28 7.13
C ILE A 201 4.47 -10.64 5.76
N GLU A 202 5.20 -11.01 4.71
CA GLU A 202 5.00 -10.52 3.33
C GLU A 202 3.58 -10.82 2.85
N GLN A 203 3.20 -12.10 2.93
CA GLN A 203 1.92 -12.59 2.43
C GLN A 203 0.78 -12.02 3.25
N SER A 204 0.95 -11.96 4.58
CA SER A 204 -0.03 -11.38 5.49
C SER A 204 -0.21 -9.87 5.26
N ALA A 205 0.88 -9.15 4.99
CA ALA A 205 0.84 -7.72 4.67
C ALA A 205 0.12 -7.48 3.34
N MET A 206 0.48 -8.22 2.31
CA MET A 206 -0.15 -8.16 0.98
C MET A 206 -1.65 -8.45 1.07
N LEU A 207 -2.02 -9.51 1.79
CA LEU A 207 -3.40 -9.89 2.05
C LEU A 207 -4.17 -8.76 2.73
N LEU A 208 -3.65 -8.25 3.85
CA LEU A 208 -4.30 -7.23 4.65
C LEU A 208 -4.49 -5.92 3.86
N GLY A 209 -3.53 -5.57 3.01
CA GLY A 209 -3.60 -4.44 2.08
C GLY A 209 -4.71 -4.58 1.04
N HIS A 210 -4.79 -5.71 0.34
CA HIS A 210 -5.81 -5.93 -0.69
C HIS A 210 -7.21 -6.16 -0.10
N VAL A 211 -7.32 -6.82 1.06
CA VAL A 211 -8.59 -6.92 1.80
C VAL A 211 -9.07 -5.55 2.26
N SER A 212 -8.16 -4.64 2.65
CA SER A 212 -8.52 -3.25 2.97
C SER A 212 -9.04 -2.50 1.74
N LEU A 213 -8.42 -2.68 0.57
CA LEU A 213 -8.92 -2.11 -0.70
C LEU A 213 -10.31 -2.64 -1.05
N LEU A 214 -10.50 -3.97 -1.00
CA LEU A 214 -11.80 -4.59 -1.20
C LEU A 214 -12.84 -4.02 -0.24
N ALA A 215 -12.50 -3.92 1.04
CA ALA A 215 -13.37 -3.37 2.06
C ALA A 215 -13.77 -1.92 1.76
N ILE A 216 -12.84 -1.07 1.28
CA ILE A 216 -13.15 0.29 0.83
C ILE A 216 -14.13 0.29 -0.34
N LEU A 217 -13.93 -0.56 -1.36
CA LEU A 217 -14.84 -0.65 -2.51
C LEU A 217 -16.24 -1.09 -2.10
N LEU A 218 -16.35 -2.13 -1.25
CA LEU A 218 -17.62 -2.58 -0.70
C LEU A 218 -18.26 -1.51 0.20
N GLY A 219 -17.44 -0.77 0.94
CA GLY A 219 -17.87 0.35 1.77
C GLY A 219 -18.47 1.48 0.96
N ILE A 220 -17.80 1.90 -0.13
CA ILE A 220 -18.28 2.91 -1.07
C ILE A 220 -19.56 2.43 -1.74
N TRP A 221 -19.61 1.16 -2.16
CA TRP A 221 -20.80 0.57 -2.75
C TRP A 221 -21.98 0.64 -1.76
N GLY A 222 -21.78 0.16 -0.53
CA GLY A 222 -22.81 0.15 0.50
C GLY A 222 -23.25 1.55 0.92
N SER A 223 -22.30 2.48 1.12
CA SER A 223 -22.61 3.85 1.53
C SER A 223 -23.35 4.62 0.44
N MET A 224 -22.99 4.44 -0.83
CA MET A 224 -23.61 5.17 -1.95
C MET A 224 -24.88 4.50 -2.48
N ASP A 225 -25.13 3.23 -2.17
CA ASP A 225 -26.42 2.57 -2.44
C ASP A 225 -27.59 3.29 -1.76
N ARG A 226 -27.34 3.99 -0.64
CA ARG A 226 -28.34 4.84 0.03
C ARG A 226 -28.81 6.03 -0.79
N LEU A 227 -28.01 6.46 -1.75
CA LEU A 227 -28.32 7.50 -2.73
C LEU A 227 -28.64 6.88 -4.09
N GLY A 228 -28.77 5.55 -4.17
CA GLY A 228 -28.99 4.80 -5.40
C GLY A 228 -27.81 4.84 -6.38
N ALA A 229 -26.59 5.18 -5.93
CA ALA A 229 -25.37 5.24 -6.75
C ALA A 229 -24.31 4.19 -6.37
N GLY A 230 -24.68 3.16 -5.60
CA GLY A 230 -23.74 2.19 -5.05
C GLY A 230 -22.81 1.54 -6.09
N ALA A 231 -23.40 0.80 -7.03
CA ALA A 231 -22.62 0.06 -8.03
C ALA A 231 -21.88 0.98 -9.01
N SER A 232 -22.46 2.14 -9.36
CA SER A 232 -21.79 3.12 -10.23
C SER A 232 -20.61 3.79 -9.54
N SER A 233 -20.71 4.12 -8.25
CA SER A 233 -19.58 4.63 -7.46
C SER A 233 -18.49 3.59 -7.26
N ALA A 234 -18.84 2.32 -7.05
CA ALA A 234 -17.86 1.24 -6.96
C ALA A 234 -17.07 1.11 -8.28
N LEU A 235 -17.76 1.04 -9.43
CA LEU A 235 -17.11 1.01 -10.74
C LEU A 235 -16.35 2.31 -11.07
N ALA A 236 -16.78 3.45 -10.53
CA ALA A 236 -16.09 4.73 -10.72
C ALA A 236 -14.68 4.74 -10.10
N MET A 237 -14.45 3.93 -9.07
CA MET A 237 -13.11 3.70 -8.53
C MET A 237 -12.17 3.09 -9.58
N GLY A 238 -12.67 2.29 -10.52
CA GLY A 238 -11.87 1.76 -11.63
C GLY A 238 -11.55 2.79 -12.73
N GLY A 239 -12.03 4.03 -12.60
CA GLY A 239 -11.77 5.11 -13.55
C GLY A 239 -10.41 5.83 -13.36
N SER A 240 -9.60 5.41 -12.39
CA SER A 240 -8.32 6.00 -12.02
C SER A 240 -7.38 4.94 -11.44
N LEU A 241 -6.06 5.12 -11.64
CA LEU A 241 -5.06 4.21 -11.09
C LEU A 241 -4.68 4.55 -9.64
N ALA A 242 -5.13 5.67 -9.09
CA ALA A 242 -4.62 6.25 -7.84
C ALA A 242 -4.51 5.27 -6.65
N LEU A 243 -5.63 4.86 -6.04
CA LEU A 243 -5.57 3.97 -4.87
C LEU A 243 -4.99 2.58 -5.22
N PHE A 244 -5.21 2.12 -6.44
CA PHE A 244 -4.67 0.85 -6.93
C PHE A 244 -3.14 0.88 -7.00
N ALA A 245 -2.56 1.98 -7.47
CA ALA A 245 -1.13 2.21 -7.51
C ALA A 245 -0.53 2.29 -6.10
N LYS A 246 -1.22 2.92 -5.13
CA LYS A 246 -0.71 2.93 -3.73
C LYS A 246 -0.78 1.55 -3.07
N VAL A 247 -1.83 0.76 -3.32
CA VAL A 247 -1.89 -0.63 -2.84
C VAL A 247 -0.77 -1.44 -3.51
N PHE A 248 -0.57 -1.27 -4.80
CA PHE A 248 0.49 -1.96 -5.53
C PHE A 248 1.90 -1.62 -5.01
N ASP A 249 2.19 -0.34 -4.78
CA ASP A 249 3.42 0.14 -4.15
C ASP A 249 3.44 -0.09 -2.63
N SER A 250 2.59 -0.98 -2.12
CA SER A 250 2.59 -1.45 -0.73
C SER A 250 2.31 -0.40 0.36
N GLY A 251 1.72 0.73 -0.01
CA GLY A 251 1.24 1.78 0.91
C GLY A 251 -0.03 1.39 1.68
N TYR A 252 -0.07 0.17 2.21
CA TYR A 252 -1.25 -0.45 2.81
C TYR A 252 -1.81 0.32 4.01
N PRO A 253 -1.01 0.87 4.94
CA PRO A 253 -1.56 1.65 6.06
C PRO A 253 -2.33 2.88 5.59
N SER A 254 -1.82 3.61 4.59
CA SER A 254 -2.49 4.79 4.03
C SER A 254 -3.81 4.41 3.35
N VAL A 255 -3.86 3.27 2.67
CA VAL A 255 -5.08 2.72 2.06
C VAL A 255 -6.07 2.29 3.14
N ALA A 256 -5.65 1.45 4.09
CA ALA A 256 -6.50 0.96 5.18
C ALA A 256 -7.13 2.09 6.00
N SER A 257 -6.41 3.20 6.20
CA SER A 257 -6.98 4.36 6.90
C SER A 257 -8.17 5.01 6.18
N GLN A 258 -8.36 4.78 4.87
CA GLN A 258 -9.53 5.26 4.14
C GLN A 258 -10.84 4.57 4.58
N LEU A 259 -10.79 3.47 5.34
CA LEU A 259 -11.97 2.86 5.96
C LEU A 259 -12.74 3.85 6.85
N GLY A 260 -12.03 4.82 7.46
CA GLY A 260 -12.65 5.91 8.21
C GLY A 260 -13.60 6.78 7.36
N LEU A 261 -13.32 6.93 6.06
CA LEU A 261 -14.19 7.67 5.15
C LEU A 261 -15.53 6.98 4.98
N ILE A 262 -15.61 5.65 5.02
CA ILE A 262 -16.88 4.92 4.90
C ILE A 262 -17.85 5.34 6.01
N VAL A 263 -17.36 5.45 7.24
CA VAL A 263 -18.18 5.95 8.35
C VAL A 263 -18.59 7.39 8.11
N GLY A 264 -17.64 8.24 7.69
CA GLY A 264 -17.95 9.64 7.40
C GLY A 264 -18.99 9.79 6.28
N LEU A 265 -18.98 8.96 5.23
CA LEU A 265 -20.02 8.94 4.20
C LEU A 265 -21.39 8.52 4.77
N LEU A 266 -21.44 7.50 5.62
CA LEU A 266 -22.67 7.06 6.29
C LEU A 266 -23.24 8.13 7.24
N VAL A 267 -22.40 9.00 7.79
CA VAL A 267 -22.81 10.06 8.71
C VAL A 267 -23.20 11.33 7.95
N VAL A 268 -22.36 11.81 7.04
CA VAL A 268 -22.52 13.12 6.39
C VAL A 268 -23.61 13.10 5.31
N PHE A 269 -23.79 12.00 4.57
CA PHE A 269 -24.86 11.88 3.56
C PHE A 269 -26.21 11.44 4.12
N ARG A 270 -26.41 11.50 5.44
CA ARG A 270 -27.70 11.13 6.03
C ARG A 270 -28.66 12.35 5.96
N PRO A 271 -29.90 12.22 5.43
CA PRO A 271 -30.78 13.38 5.27
C PRO A 271 -31.41 13.86 6.58
N TYR A 272 -31.77 12.92 7.46
CA TYR A 272 -32.50 13.20 8.71
C TYR A 272 -31.66 12.78 9.92
N HIS A 273 -31.40 13.72 10.82
CA HIS A 273 -30.51 13.55 11.98
C HIS A 273 -31.26 13.87 13.28
N SER A 274 -31.79 12.86 13.98
CA SER A 274 -32.61 13.14 15.16
C SER A 274 -32.41 12.21 16.38
N SER A 275 -31.30 11.45 16.53
CA SER A 275 -31.00 10.85 17.87
C SER A 275 -29.52 10.51 18.15
N LEU A 276 -28.96 11.07 19.25
CA LEU A 276 -28.85 10.61 20.66
C LEU A 276 -27.68 9.61 20.93
N ARG A 277 -26.51 10.15 21.31
CA ARG A 277 -25.34 9.49 21.94
C ARG A 277 -24.68 8.32 21.20
N SER A 278 -25.38 7.25 20.85
CA SER A 278 -24.77 6.03 20.29
C SER A 278 -24.14 6.25 18.91
N HIS A 279 -24.77 7.04 18.04
CA HIS A 279 -24.16 7.44 16.76
C HIS A 279 -22.90 8.29 16.97
N ILE A 280 -22.93 9.20 17.95
CA ILE A 280 -21.79 10.08 18.26
C ILE A 280 -20.63 9.25 18.81
N ILE A 281 -20.90 8.31 19.73
CA ILE A 281 -19.90 7.40 20.28
C ILE A 281 -19.31 6.54 19.15
N ALA A 282 -20.15 5.90 18.34
CA ALA A 282 -19.70 5.10 17.21
C ALA A 282 -18.81 5.92 16.27
N PHE A 283 -19.23 7.14 15.94
CA PHE A 283 -18.48 8.02 15.06
C PHE A 283 -17.13 8.45 15.65
N ILE A 284 -17.11 8.93 16.91
CA ILE A 284 -15.88 9.33 17.60
C ILE A 284 -14.92 8.14 17.73
N SER A 285 -15.41 6.97 18.12
CA SER A 285 -14.59 5.75 18.24
C SER A 285 -13.96 5.38 16.90
N THR A 286 -14.74 5.36 15.81
CA THR A 286 -14.23 5.03 14.47
C THR A 286 -13.26 6.08 13.91
N ALA A 287 -13.45 7.36 14.24
CA ALA A 287 -12.47 8.40 13.91
C ALA A 287 -11.16 8.18 14.66
N GLY A 288 -11.22 7.80 15.94
CA GLY A 288 -10.05 7.39 16.72
C GLY A 288 -9.32 6.18 16.12
N PHE A 289 -10.05 5.16 15.68
CA PHE A 289 -9.46 4.00 15.00
C PHE A 289 -8.74 4.38 13.71
N THR A 290 -9.29 5.34 12.97
CA THR A 290 -8.68 5.85 11.73
C THR A 290 -7.29 6.45 12.00
N VAL A 291 -7.16 7.24 13.07
CA VAL A 291 -5.87 7.83 13.50
C VAL A 291 -4.85 6.74 13.85
N LEU A 292 -5.28 5.66 14.50
CA LEU A 292 -4.39 4.55 14.88
C LEU A 292 -3.90 3.73 13.69
N ILE A 293 -4.62 3.76 12.54
CA ILE A 293 -4.19 3.12 11.29
C ILE A 293 -3.17 3.99 10.57
N HIS A 294 -3.54 5.23 10.23
CA HIS A 294 -2.65 6.19 9.58
C HIS A 294 -3.23 7.63 9.65
N PRO A 295 -2.41 8.67 9.86
CA PRO A 295 -2.89 10.05 9.95
C PRO A 295 -3.61 10.58 8.69
N THR A 296 -3.24 10.10 7.50
CA THR A 296 -3.82 10.59 6.22
C THR A 296 -5.33 10.38 6.13
N GLY A 297 -5.84 9.18 6.43
CA GLY A 297 -7.28 8.91 6.41
C GLY A 297 -8.03 9.79 7.40
N ALA A 298 -7.41 10.09 8.55
CA ALA A 298 -7.98 10.98 9.53
C ALA A 298 -8.05 12.42 8.99
N ILE A 299 -6.97 12.94 8.39
CA ILE A 299 -6.97 14.27 7.76
C ILE A 299 -8.06 14.38 6.69
N TYR A 300 -8.29 13.33 5.89
CA TYR A 300 -9.32 13.37 4.85
C TYR A 300 -10.73 13.33 5.42
N LEU A 301 -10.94 12.56 6.49
CA LEU A 301 -12.17 12.61 7.26
C LEU A 301 -12.38 14.01 7.84
N ALA A 302 -11.36 14.65 8.40
CA ALA A 302 -11.43 16.01 8.91
C ALA A 302 -11.78 17.02 7.80
N CYS A 303 -11.20 16.91 6.60
CA CYS A 303 -11.58 17.74 5.45
C CYS A 303 -13.04 17.52 5.02
N MET A 304 -13.56 16.29 5.08
CA MET A 304 -14.97 16.02 4.79
C MET A 304 -15.89 16.63 5.84
N LEU A 305 -15.49 16.58 7.11
CA LEU A 305 -16.24 17.20 8.20
C LEU A 305 -16.20 18.72 8.13
N LEU A 306 -15.06 19.31 7.73
CA LEU A 306 -14.96 20.74 7.41
C LEU A 306 -15.91 21.12 6.27
N ALA A 307 -15.96 20.33 5.19
CA ALA A 307 -16.90 20.56 4.09
C ALA A 307 -18.36 20.53 4.55
N SER A 308 -18.72 19.59 5.44
CA SER A 308 -20.04 19.53 6.06
C SER A 308 -20.35 20.78 6.92
N ILE A 309 -19.37 21.26 7.68
CA ILE A 309 -19.49 22.49 8.48
C ILE A 309 -19.71 23.72 7.57
N LEU A 310 -18.92 23.85 6.50
CA LEU A 310 -19.05 24.96 5.54
C LEU A 310 -20.36 24.92 4.76
N MET A 311 -20.90 23.73 4.53
CA MET A 311 -22.21 23.58 3.89
C MET A 311 -23.34 24.02 4.81
N ARG A 312 -23.24 23.78 6.12
CA ARG A 312 -24.25 24.18 7.12
C ARG A 312 -24.54 25.68 7.11
N THR A 313 -23.54 26.53 6.87
CA THR A 313 -23.75 27.99 6.82
C THR A 313 -24.61 28.44 5.64
N SER A 314 -24.82 27.57 4.65
CA SER A 314 -25.68 27.83 3.48
C SER A 314 -27.06 27.17 3.59
N MET A 315 -27.38 26.50 4.70
CA MET A 315 -28.65 25.82 4.93
C MET A 315 -29.64 26.73 5.68
N ASP A 316 -30.94 26.47 5.51
CA ASP A 316 -32.02 27.18 6.22
C ASP A 316 -31.98 26.91 7.73
N GLU A 317 -32.55 27.80 8.55
CA GLU A 317 -32.50 27.70 10.03
C GLU A 317 -33.01 26.35 10.57
N GLU A 318 -34.09 25.82 9.98
CA GLU A 318 -34.66 24.52 10.36
C GLU A 318 -33.71 23.36 10.04
N GLU A 319 -33.02 23.42 8.91
CA GLU A 319 -32.01 22.43 8.52
C GLU A 319 -30.71 22.56 9.35
N GLN A 320 -30.36 23.78 9.75
CA GLN A 320 -29.23 24.03 10.64
C GLN A 320 -29.44 23.45 12.04
N ASP A 321 -30.67 23.49 12.56
CA ASP A 321 -30.99 22.93 13.87
C ASP A 321 -30.95 21.39 13.83
N ARG A 322 -31.47 20.79 12.76
CA ARG A 322 -31.39 19.34 12.50
C ARG A 322 -29.94 18.83 12.43
N SER A 323 -29.03 19.58 11.80
CA SER A 323 -27.62 19.18 11.61
C SER A 323 -26.69 19.49 12.80
N LYS A 324 -27.20 20.12 13.88
CA LYS A 324 -26.42 20.63 15.01
C LYS A 324 -25.51 19.60 15.69
N HIS A 325 -25.96 18.35 15.81
CA HIS A 325 -25.20 17.30 16.50
C HIS A 325 -23.99 16.81 15.71
N ILE A 326 -24.10 16.71 14.39
CA ILE A 326 -22.97 16.39 13.52
C ILE A 326 -21.98 17.52 13.56
N PHE A 327 -22.45 18.77 13.44
CA PHE A 327 -21.59 19.94 13.58
C PHE A 327 -20.76 19.92 14.88
N LEU A 328 -21.39 19.68 16.04
CA LEU A 328 -20.68 19.61 17.31
C LEU A 328 -19.70 18.43 17.37
N SER A 329 -20.12 17.25 16.90
CA SER A 329 -19.27 16.05 16.90
C SER A 329 -18.05 16.23 15.99
N SER A 330 -18.26 16.83 14.81
CA SER A 330 -17.21 17.20 13.85
C SER A 330 -16.18 18.14 14.48
N ILE A 331 -16.63 19.17 15.18
CA ILE A 331 -15.74 20.10 15.89
C ILE A 331 -14.91 19.35 16.95
N ILE A 332 -15.56 18.55 17.79
CA ILE A 332 -14.88 17.78 18.85
C ILE A 332 -13.82 16.86 18.24
N ILE A 333 -14.18 16.09 17.21
CA ILE A 333 -13.27 15.16 16.53
C ILE A 333 -12.08 15.91 15.94
N MET A 334 -12.34 16.98 15.18
CA MET A 334 -11.28 17.81 14.60
C MET A 334 -10.35 18.40 15.67
N SER A 335 -10.90 18.89 16.79
CA SER A 335 -10.10 19.42 17.89
C SER A 335 -9.24 18.35 18.56
N VAL A 336 -9.79 17.17 18.84
CA VAL A 336 -9.02 16.06 19.43
C VAL A 336 -7.91 15.61 18.50
N MET A 337 -8.20 15.44 17.21
CA MET A 337 -7.20 15.05 16.22
C MET A 337 -6.06 16.08 16.10
N PHE A 338 -6.41 17.37 16.13
CA PHE A 338 -5.44 18.45 16.11
C PHE A 338 -4.55 18.45 17.37
N ILE A 339 -5.13 18.22 18.55
CA ILE A 339 -4.37 18.11 19.81
C ILE A 339 -3.40 16.92 19.76
N VAL A 340 -3.86 15.75 19.29
CA VAL A 340 -3.00 14.56 19.17
C VAL A 340 -1.83 14.84 18.22
N ALA A 341 -2.09 15.47 17.07
CA ALA A 341 -1.05 15.87 16.13
C ALA A 341 -0.01 16.81 16.76
N LEU A 342 -0.46 17.83 17.52
CA LEU A 342 0.42 18.80 18.15
C LEU A 342 1.23 18.25 19.33
N VAL A 343 0.65 17.38 20.15
CA VAL A 343 1.29 16.94 21.39
C VAL A 343 2.22 15.75 21.15
N TYR A 344 1.85 14.80 20.29
CA TYR A 344 2.59 13.55 20.13
C TYR A 344 3.54 13.55 18.94
N PHE A 345 3.14 14.19 17.83
CA PHE A 345 3.90 14.12 16.59
C PHE A 345 4.78 15.36 16.37
N ALA A 346 4.25 16.58 16.57
CA ALA A 346 4.99 17.81 16.30
C ALA A 346 6.32 17.95 17.09
N PRO A 347 6.42 17.59 18.39
CA PRO A 347 7.66 17.77 19.16
C PRO A 347 8.78 16.79 18.78
N ARG A 348 8.46 15.73 18.03
CA ARG A 348 9.39 14.67 17.64
C ARG A 348 9.93 14.81 16.21
N MET A 349 9.51 15.86 15.50
CA MET A 349 10.01 16.19 14.16
C MET A 349 11.27 17.06 14.29
N LEU A 350 12.45 16.44 14.15
CA LEU A 350 13.73 17.13 14.08
C LEU A 350 14.06 17.50 12.62
N GLU A 351 14.41 18.78 12.45
CA GLU A 351 15.34 19.48 11.53
C GLU A 351 15.51 19.12 10.04
N GLU A 352 15.05 17.98 9.53
CA GLU A 352 15.23 17.64 8.11
C GLU A 352 14.00 18.00 7.25
N PRO A 353 14.19 18.77 6.15
CA PRO A 353 13.12 19.06 5.21
C PRO A 353 12.72 17.78 4.47
N VAL A 354 11.46 17.39 4.62
CA VAL A 354 10.90 16.23 3.92
C VAL A 354 10.35 16.69 2.58
N PHE A 355 10.88 16.12 1.50
CA PHE A 355 10.40 16.38 0.15
C PHE A 355 9.18 15.49 -0.19
N ALA A 356 8.17 16.08 -0.84
CA ALA A 356 7.07 15.31 -1.40
C ALA A 356 7.59 14.36 -2.50
N GLU A 357 7.18 13.09 -2.47
CA GLU A 357 7.71 12.00 -3.32
C GLU A 357 7.67 12.33 -4.82
N TYR A 358 6.69 13.14 -5.24
CA TYR A 358 6.43 13.47 -6.64
C TYR A 358 6.24 14.98 -6.88
N GLY A 359 6.77 15.81 -5.99
CA GLY A 359 6.55 17.27 -6.00
C GLY A 359 5.12 17.65 -5.58
N TRP A 360 4.59 18.77 -6.10
CA TRP A 360 3.30 19.29 -5.66
C TRP A 360 2.15 18.34 -5.99
N GLN A 361 1.59 17.72 -4.94
CA GLN A 361 0.61 16.65 -5.04
C GLN A 361 -0.74 17.07 -5.65
N GLY A 362 -1.09 18.37 -5.64
CA GLY A 362 -2.27 18.91 -6.32
C GLY A 362 -2.04 19.30 -7.79
N GLY A 363 -0.83 19.09 -8.31
CA GLY A 363 -0.40 19.44 -9.66
C GLY A 363 -0.26 18.23 -10.59
N LYS A 364 0.95 18.02 -11.15
CA LYS A 364 1.26 16.94 -12.10
C LYS A 364 0.87 15.54 -11.56
N PRO A 365 1.19 15.16 -10.31
CA PRO A 365 0.81 13.85 -9.77
C PRO A 365 -0.70 13.63 -9.72
N MET A 366 -1.49 14.65 -9.36
CA MET A 366 -2.95 14.55 -9.34
C MET A 366 -3.50 14.20 -10.74
N LEU A 367 -3.03 14.90 -11.77
CA LEU A 367 -3.41 14.66 -13.17
C LEU A 367 -2.96 13.29 -13.66
N MET A 368 -1.76 12.87 -13.28
CA MET A 368 -1.17 11.61 -13.68
C MET A 368 -1.96 10.42 -13.17
N TYR A 369 -2.32 10.43 -11.88
CA TYR A 369 -3.01 9.29 -11.26
C TYR A 369 -4.53 9.36 -11.39
N ASN A 370 -5.12 10.56 -11.39
CA ASN A 370 -6.59 10.74 -11.39
C ASN A 370 -7.14 11.41 -12.65
N GLY A 371 -6.32 11.73 -13.65
CA GLY A 371 -6.70 12.53 -14.82
C GLY A 371 -8.01 12.13 -15.51
N PRO A 372 -8.21 10.85 -15.89
CA PRO A 372 -9.46 10.43 -16.52
C PRO A 372 -10.69 10.70 -15.64
N LEU A 373 -10.58 10.40 -14.35
CA LEU A 373 -11.65 10.62 -13.37
C LEU A 373 -11.87 12.12 -13.09
N MET A 374 -10.81 12.93 -13.10
CA MET A 374 -10.91 14.39 -12.96
C MET A 374 -11.72 15.03 -14.07
N ILE A 375 -11.53 14.61 -15.32
CA ILE A 375 -12.28 15.14 -16.47
C ILE A 375 -13.77 14.85 -16.31
N LEU A 376 -14.12 13.60 -15.97
CA LEU A 376 -15.49 13.18 -15.73
C LEU A 376 -16.10 13.89 -14.51
N ALA A 377 -15.33 14.01 -13.42
CA ALA A 377 -15.78 14.68 -12.21
C ALA A 377 -15.97 16.18 -12.43
N ALA A 378 -15.11 16.87 -13.20
CA ALA A 378 -15.28 18.28 -13.53
C ALA A 378 -16.59 18.53 -14.29
N TYR A 379 -16.93 17.64 -15.22
CA TYR A 379 -18.21 17.66 -15.91
C TYR A 379 -19.37 17.42 -14.92
N GLY A 380 -19.25 16.41 -14.05
CA GLY A 380 -20.23 16.10 -13.02
C GLY A 380 -20.47 17.23 -12.01
N LEU A 381 -19.41 17.95 -11.61
CA LEU A 381 -19.47 19.13 -10.76
C LEU A 381 -20.23 20.27 -11.42
N TRP A 382 -19.95 20.53 -12.72
CA TRP A 382 -20.63 21.60 -13.44
C TRP A 382 -22.14 21.38 -13.53
N LEU A 383 -22.56 20.15 -13.80
CA LEU A 383 -23.96 19.77 -13.96
C LEU A 383 -24.69 19.61 -12.63
N GLY A 384 -24.03 19.02 -11.64
CA GLY A 384 -24.57 18.81 -10.29
C GLY A 384 -24.44 20.01 -9.35
N ARG A 385 -23.95 21.17 -9.81
CA ARG A 385 -23.66 22.35 -8.93
C ARG A 385 -24.83 22.86 -8.09
N LYS A 386 -26.07 22.49 -8.44
CA LYS A 386 -27.29 22.84 -7.69
C LYS A 386 -27.69 21.80 -6.63
N SER A 387 -27.02 20.65 -6.61
CA SER A 387 -27.24 19.58 -5.63
C SER A 387 -26.39 19.81 -4.37
N LYS A 388 -27.00 19.58 -3.22
CA LYS A 388 -26.34 19.59 -1.91
C LYS A 388 -25.23 18.53 -1.82
N GLU A 389 -25.48 17.32 -2.31
CA GLU A 389 -24.52 16.21 -2.30
C GLU A 389 -23.27 16.54 -3.13
N ILE A 390 -23.46 17.07 -4.35
CA ILE A 390 -22.35 17.43 -5.23
C ILE A 390 -21.61 18.66 -4.69
N ARG A 391 -22.28 19.63 -4.05
CA ARG A 391 -21.62 20.74 -3.37
C ARG A 391 -20.76 20.29 -2.20
N LEU A 392 -21.24 19.36 -1.38
CA LEU A 392 -20.45 18.77 -0.30
C LEU A 392 -19.18 18.11 -0.85
N LEU A 393 -19.31 17.26 -1.88
CA LEU A 393 -18.16 16.60 -2.52
C LEU A 393 -17.20 17.61 -3.15
N SER A 394 -17.72 18.69 -3.74
CA SER A 394 -16.93 19.79 -4.29
C SER A 394 -16.13 20.52 -3.20
N LEU A 395 -16.76 20.85 -2.07
CA LEU A 395 -16.09 21.49 -0.93
C LEU A 395 -15.06 20.56 -0.30
N TRP A 396 -15.34 19.26 -0.22
CA TRP A 396 -14.39 18.27 0.29
C TRP A 396 -13.19 18.14 -0.64
N LEU A 397 -13.41 17.95 -1.94
CA LEU A 397 -12.37 17.91 -2.96
C LEU A 397 -11.53 19.21 -2.97
N GLY A 398 -12.19 20.36 -2.90
CA GLY A 398 -11.54 21.67 -2.84
C GLY A 398 -10.69 21.83 -1.57
N SER A 399 -11.17 21.35 -0.42
CA SER A 399 -10.41 21.37 0.84
C SER A 399 -9.15 20.51 0.76
N LEU A 400 -9.25 19.32 0.16
CA LEU A 400 -8.09 18.45 -0.09
C LEU A 400 -7.12 19.08 -1.10
N TRP A 401 -7.63 19.77 -2.12
CA TRP A 401 -6.78 20.46 -3.08
C TRP A 401 -6.04 21.64 -2.44
N ILE A 402 -6.70 22.45 -1.62
CA ILE A 402 -6.07 23.53 -0.83
C ILE A 402 -5.01 22.97 0.10
N LEU A 403 -5.29 21.84 0.78
CA LEU A 403 -4.34 21.18 1.67
C LEU A 403 -3.02 20.82 0.98
N SER A 404 -3.07 20.49 -0.32
CA SER A 404 -1.87 20.11 -1.09
C SER A 404 -0.87 21.25 -1.30
N PHE A 405 -1.27 22.50 -1.09
CA PHE A 405 -0.37 23.66 -1.17
C PHE A 405 0.73 23.63 -0.11
N VAL A 406 0.60 22.77 0.92
CA VAL A 406 1.68 22.54 1.89
C VAL A 406 3.01 22.21 1.19
N HIS A 407 2.96 21.43 0.10
CA HIS A 407 4.13 21.04 -0.70
C HIS A 407 4.70 22.16 -1.61
N LEU A 408 4.01 23.30 -1.72
CA LEU A 408 4.54 24.49 -2.41
C LEU A 408 5.23 25.45 -1.42
N ILE A 409 5.00 25.25 -0.13
CA ILE A 409 5.49 26.10 0.96
C ILE A 409 6.71 25.44 1.64
N ASP A 410 7.29 24.40 1.01
CA ASP A 410 8.41 23.55 1.46
C ASP A 410 9.75 24.31 1.73
N GLY A 411 9.73 25.63 1.95
CA GLY A 411 10.83 26.46 2.42
C GLY A 411 10.64 27.08 3.83
N LEU A 412 9.53 26.82 4.53
CA LEU A 412 9.32 27.26 5.92
C LEU A 412 9.73 26.15 6.91
N THR A 413 10.99 25.75 6.88
CA THR A 413 11.58 24.75 7.80
C THR A 413 11.40 25.06 9.29
N ASN A 414 11.08 26.32 9.62
CA ASN A 414 10.88 26.79 10.98
C ASN A 414 9.48 26.49 11.56
N VAL A 415 8.53 25.94 10.79
CA VAL A 415 7.18 25.60 11.28
C VAL A 415 6.97 24.09 11.28
N GLN A 416 7.27 23.44 12.41
CA GLN A 416 7.21 21.98 12.60
C GLN A 416 5.88 21.35 12.15
N ILE A 417 4.75 22.05 12.33
CA ILE A 417 3.43 21.56 11.94
C ILE A 417 3.31 21.43 10.41
N LEU A 418 3.85 22.39 9.65
CA LEU A 418 3.80 22.35 8.19
C LEU A 418 4.71 21.25 7.66
N SER A 419 5.89 21.04 8.26
CA SER A 419 6.77 19.92 7.93
C SER A 419 6.11 18.57 8.21
N LEU A 420 5.43 18.41 9.35
CA LEU A 420 4.67 17.20 9.69
C LEU A 420 3.53 16.94 8.69
N MET A 421 2.82 18.00 8.29
CA MET A 421 1.76 17.89 7.30
C MET A 421 2.31 17.52 5.92
N SER A 422 3.42 18.12 5.48
CA SER A 422 4.09 17.78 4.21
C SER A 422 4.55 16.31 4.21
N TYR A 423 5.22 15.86 5.27
CA TYR A 423 5.61 14.45 5.44
C TYR A 423 4.42 13.49 5.41
N THR A 424 3.35 13.83 6.11
CA THR A 424 2.14 12.97 6.16
C THR A 424 1.44 12.90 4.80
N LEU A 425 1.50 13.97 4.00
CA LEU A 425 0.74 14.12 2.75
C LEU A 425 1.61 13.92 1.50
N TYR A 426 2.84 13.45 1.66
CA TYR A 426 3.88 13.35 0.63
C TYR A 426 3.46 12.61 -0.66
N SER A 427 2.49 11.67 -0.56
CA SER A 427 1.94 10.90 -1.69
C SER A 427 0.42 11.06 -1.87
N MET A 428 -0.15 12.16 -1.36
CA MET A 428 -1.61 12.36 -1.31
C MET A 428 -2.32 12.30 -2.67
N ALA A 429 -1.63 12.52 -3.79
CA ALA A 429 -2.20 12.38 -5.12
C ALA A 429 -2.77 10.97 -5.39
N LEU A 430 -2.19 9.95 -4.77
CA LEU A 430 -2.59 8.55 -4.93
C LEU A 430 -3.83 8.15 -4.12
N HIS A 431 -4.17 8.88 -3.06
CA HIS A 431 -5.22 8.42 -2.13
C HIS A 431 -6.20 9.49 -1.65
N ALA A 432 -5.87 10.78 -1.68
CA ALA A 432 -6.77 11.84 -1.23
C ALA A 432 -7.94 12.10 -2.19
N TYR A 433 -7.63 12.24 -3.48
CA TYR A 433 -8.59 12.72 -4.47
C TYR A 433 -9.47 11.62 -5.04
N HIS A 434 -9.02 10.37 -4.97
CA HIS A 434 -9.65 9.27 -5.69
C HIS A 434 -11.10 9.04 -5.27
N VAL A 435 -11.35 8.88 -3.96
CA VAL A 435 -12.69 8.66 -3.42
C VAL A 435 -13.65 9.80 -3.79
N PRO A 436 -13.40 11.09 -3.45
CA PRO A 436 -14.34 12.16 -3.79
C PRO A 436 -14.61 12.29 -5.30
N LEU A 437 -13.59 12.12 -6.15
CA LEU A 437 -13.76 12.13 -7.60
C LEU A 437 -14.66 10.96 -8.07
N ALA A 438 -14.43 9.75 -7.55
CA ALA A 438 -15.22 8.58 -7.89
C ALA A 438 -16.67 8.70 -7.41
N LEU A 439 -16.91 9.33 -6.26
CA LEU A 439 -18.26 9.60 -5.78
C LEU A 439 -19.03 10.57 -6.69
N ILE A 440 -18.38 11.65 -7.14
CA ILE A 440 -18.98 12.61 -8.08
C ILE A 440 -19.36 11.89 -9.39
N VAL A 441 -18.42 11.11 -9.94
CA VAL A 441 -18.64 10.37 -11.20
C VAL A 441 -19.69 9.28 -11.03
N GLY A 442 -19.70 8.58 -9.89
CA GLY A 442 -20.66 7.53 -9.59
C GLY A 442 -22.10 8.06 -9.43
N LEU A 443 -22.27 9.22 -8.79
CA LEU A 443 -23.57 9.91 -8.71
C LEU A 443 -24.04 10.35 -10.11
N MET A 444 -23.13 10.84 -10.95
CA MET A 444 -23.43 11.20 -12.34
C MET A 444 -23.78 10.00 -13.23
N ALA A 445 -23.11 8.86 -13.04
CA ALA A 445 -23.32 7.67 -13.85
C ALA A 445 -24.59 6.89 -13.47
N SER A 446 -25.10 7.08 -12.24
CA SER A 446 -26.28 6.37 -11.77
C SER A 446 -27.57 6.81 -12.48
N ARG A 447 -28.48 5.85 -12.66
CA ARG A 447 -29.84 6.08 -13.19
C ARG A 447 -30.92 6.06 -12.11
N SER A 448 -30.52 5.82 -10.87
CA SER A 448 -31.41 5.60 -9.72
C SER A 448 -31.07 6.54 -8.57
N THR A 449 -30.47 7.70 -8.85
CA THR A 449 -30.11 8.70 -7.84
C THR A 449 -31.24 9.67 -7.55
N SER A 450 -31.26 10.17 -6.31
CA SER A 450 -32.04 11.35 -5.93
C SER A 450 -31.08 12.37 -5.36
N LEU A 451 -30.96 13.52 -6.01
CA LEU A 451 -30.14 14.63 -5.54
C LEU A 451 -31.03 15.71 -4.92
N THR A 452 -30.58 16.32 -3.83
CA THR A 452 -31.36 17.36 -3.14
C THR A 452 -30.98 18.74 -3.67
N SER A 453 -31.97 19.48 -4.18
CA SER A 453 -31.79 20.85 -4.68
C SER A 453 -31.49 21.83 -3.55
N VAL A 454 -30.63 22.82 -3.81
CA VAL A 454 -30.32 23.89 -2.85
C VAL A 454 -31.41 24.97 -2.81
N ASP A 455 -32.13 25.21 -3.91
CA ASP A 455 -33.09 26.31 -4.04
C ASP A 455 -34.47 26.01 -3.41
N GLY A 456 -34.57 25.01 -2.51
CA GLY A 456 -35.79 24.72 -1.73
C GLY A 456 -36.95 24.08 -2.52
N GLU A 457 -36.89 24.01 -3.86
CA GLU A 457 -37.81 23.18 -4.66
C GLU A 457 -37.51 21.70 -4.39
N ARG A 458 -38.07 21.18 -3.28
CA ARG A 458 -38.17 19.75 -3.04
C ARG A 458 -39.11 19.18 -4.11
N SER A 459 -38.59 18.32 -5.00
CA SER A 459 -39.44 17.61 -5.95
C SER A 459 -40.37 16.69 -5.16
N TRP A 460 -41.60 17.15 -4.98
CA TRP A 460 -42.66 16.68 -4.10
C TRP A 460 -43.28 15.33 -4.52
N LEU A 461 -42.49 14.40 -5.09
CA LEU A 461 -43.01 13.10 -5.55
C LEU A 461 -44.12 13.29 -6.61
N ASN A 462 -43.78 13.94 -7.72
CA ASN A 462 -44.54 13.81 -8.96
C ASN A 462 -43.58 13.43 -10.09
N ARG A 463 -43.95 12.38 -10.82
CA ARG A 463 -43.30 11.82 -12.02
C ARG A 463 -42.64 12.88 -12.92
N ASP A 464 -41.41 13.21 -12.55
CA ASP A 464 -40.27 13.67 -13.34
C ASP A 464 -39.13 13.70 -12.30
N MET A 465 -38.75 12.51 -11.83
CA MET A 465 -37.50 12.29 -11.09
C MET A 465 -36.40 12.76 -12.03
N ASP A 466 -35.90 13.99 -11.85
CA ASP A 466 -35.17 14.70 -12.90
C ASP A 466 -34.05 13.80 -13.47
N PRO A 467 -34.23 13.23 -14.68
CA PRO A 467 -33.29 12.27 -15.22
C PRO A 467 -32.13 13.04 -15.82
N PHE A 468 -31.30 13.65 -14.98
CA PHE A 468 -30.01 14.12 -15.42
C PHE A 468 -28.98 13.07 -15.00
N TYR A 469 -28.46 12.27 -15.92
CA TYR A 469 -28.07 12.61 -17.30
C TYR A 469 -28.85 11.83 -18.35
N LYS A 470 -28.97 12.35 -19.58
CA LYS A 470 -29.52 11.61 -20.74
C LYS A 470 -29.03 10.15 -20.65
N PRO A 471 -29.89 9.13 -20.78
CA PRO A 471 -29.51 7.72 -20.60
C PRO A 471 -28.22 7.32 -21.35
N ILE A 472 -27.97 8.00 -22.48
CA ILE A 472 -26.75 7.96 -23.28
C ILE A 472 -25.50 8.36 -22.49
N ILE A 473 -25.49 9.50 -21.80
CA ILE A 473 -24.34 9.98 -21.00
C ILE A 473 -24.06 9.02 -19.84
N SER A 474 -25.09 8.60 -19.09
CA SER A 474 -24.94 7.58 -18.05
C SER A 474 -24.37 6.28 -18.63
N SER A 475 -24.85 5.85 -19.81
CA SER A 475 -24.34 4.65 -20.49
C SER A 475 -22.87 4.81 -20.94
N LEU A 476 -22.49 5.97 -21.46
CA LEU A 476 -21.11 6.27 -21.88
C LEU A 476 -20.16 6.26 -20.68
N CYS A 477 -20.54 6.93 -19.59
CA CYS A 477 -19.79 6.90 -18.34
C CYS A 477 -19.65 5.47 -17.83
N LEU A 478 -20.74 4.71 -17.72
CA LEU A 478 -20.69 3.31 -17.29
C LEU A 478 -19.79 2.44 -18.19
N SER A 479 -19.85 2.61 -19.51
CA SER A 479 -18.99 1.88 -20.44
C SER A 479 -17.50 2.21 -20.23
N ALA A 480 -17.18 3.50 -20.04
CA ALA A 480 -15.83 3.94 -19.74
C ALA A 480 -15.32 3.39 -18.40
N LEU A 481 -16.18 3.35 -17.37
CA LEU A 481 -15.84 2.80 -16.06
C LEU A 481 -15.59 1.29 -16.10
N ILE A 482 -16.39 0.54 -16.86
CA ILE A 482 -16.18 -0.90 -17.08
C ILE A 482 -14.87 -1.14 -17.82
N LEU A 483 -14.58 -0.36 -18.86
CA LEU A 483 -13.31 -0.48 -19.60
C LEU A 483 -12.11 -0.18 -18.69
N GLY A 484 -12.17 0.90 -17.91
CA GLY A 484 -11.12 1.24 -16.93
C GLY A 484 -10.90 0.15 -15.89
N SER A 485 -11.98 -0.46 -15.42
CA SER A 485 -11.95 -1.61 -14.49
C SER A 485 -11.25 -2.83 -15.10
N ILE A 486 -11.55 -3.16 -16.36
CA ILE A 486 -10.91 -4.28 -17.08
C ILE A 486 -9.43 -4.00 -17.33
N LEU A 487 -9.08 -2.79 -17.77
CA LEU A 487 -7.70 -2.38 -18.02
C LEU A 487 -6.86 -2.44 -16.74
N THR A 488 -7.41 -2.00 -15.61
CA THR A 488 -6.75 -2.08 -14.30
C THR A 488 -6.42 -3.53 -13.93
N ALA A 489 -7.33 -4.47 -14.19
CA ALA A 489 -7.07 -5.88 -13.93
C ALA A 489 -6.08 -6.51 -14.91
N GLY A 490 -6.15 -6.15 -16.20
CA GLY A 490 -5.19 -6.59 -17.21
C GLY A 490 -3.77 -6.16 -16.85
N LEU A 491 -3.62 -4.94 -16.32
CA LEU A 491 -2.34 -4.46 -15.81
C LEU A 491 -1.81 -5.36 -14.69
N PHE A 492 -2.63 -5.77 -13.71
CA PHE A 492 -2.17 -6.66 -12.64
C PHE A 492 -1.67 -8.02 -13.14
N VAL A 493 -2.31 -8.59 -14.16
CA VAL A 493 -1.84 -9.84 -14.77
C VAL A 493 -0.49 -9.65 -15.43
N GLN A 494 -0.33 -8.57 -16.20
CA GLN A 494 0.95 -8.24 -16.82
C GLN A 494 2.05 -8.07 -15.78
N LEU A 495 1.78 -7.32 -14.70
CA LEU A 495 2.76 -7.08 -13.64
C LEU A 495 3.21 -8.34 -12.91
N SER A 496 2.36 -9.37 -12.81
CA SER A 496 2.76 -10.64 -12.19
C SER A 496 3.90 -11.36 -12.91
N GLN A 497 4.17 -11.01 -14.17
CA GLN A 497 5.28 -11.55 -14.95
C GLN A 497 6.62 -10.83 -14.68
N HIS A 498 6.63 -9.76 -13.88
CA HIS A 498 7.79 -8.87 -13.69
C HIS A 498 8.36 -8.94 -12.26
N GLN A 499 9.03 -10.04 -11.92
CA GLN A 499 9.61 -10.23 -10.58
C GLN A 499 10.77 -9.27 -10.26
N GLU A 500 11.38 -8.64 -11.27
CA GLU A 500 12.49 -7.69 -11.15
C GLU A 500 12.09 -6.36 -10.49
N LEU A 501 10.79 -6.04 -10.49
CA LEU A 501 10.27 -4.79 -9.94
C LEU A 501 10.08 -4.82 -8.42
N HIS A 502 10.22 -5.99 -7.79
CA HIS A 502 10.02 -6.13 -6.34
C HIS A 502 11.24 -5.62 -5.55
N ALA A 503 10.97 -5.02 -4.39
CA ALA A 503 11.99 -4.55 -3.45
C ALA A 503 12.83 -5.66 -2.77
N SER A 504 12.51 -6.94 -3.03
CA SER A 504 13.24 -8.11 -2.54
C SER A 504 13.19 -9.21 -3.59
N THR A 505 14.19 -10.09 -3.58
CA THR A 505 14.34 -11.17 -4.57
C THR A 505 13.95 -12.53 -4.01
N SER A 506 13.73 -13.52 -4.90
CA SER A 506 13.42 -14.89 -4.44
C SER A 506 14.63 -15.54 -3.75
N GLY A 507 15.84 -15.06 -4.07
CA GLY A 507 17.05 -15.39 -3.33
C GLY A 507 17.03 -14.89 -1.90
N ASP A 508 16.63 -13.64 -1.68
CA ASP A 508 16.55 -13.03 -0.34
C ASP A 508 15.59 -13.82 0.57
N GLU A 509 14.42 -14.21 0.05
CA GLU A 509 13.45 -15.03 0.78
C GLU A 509 13.99 -16.40 1.17
N ARG A 510 14.61 -17.13 0.23
CA ARG A 510 15.24 -18.43 0.51
C ARG A 510 16.37 -18.31 1.53
N LEU A 511 17.18 -17.26 1.42
CA LEU A 511 18.25 -17.01 2.36
C LEU A 511 17.71 -16.73 3.76
N ARG A 512 16.64 -15.94 3.87
CA ARG A 512 16.01 -15.67 5.15
C ARG A 512 15.43 -16.92 5.82
N ILE A 513 14.70 -17.75 5.07
CA ILE A 513 14.19 -19.04 5.58
C ILE A 513 15.36 -19.92 6.07
N TRP A 514 16.46 -19.96 5.30
CA TRP A 514 17.64 -20.70 5.73
C TRP A 514 18.27 -20.16 7.02
N LEU A 515 18.25 -18.84 7.24
CA LEU A 515 18.73 -18.20 8.47
C LEU A 515 17.82 -18.44 9.67
N GLU A 516 16.50 -18.54 9.47
CA GLU A 516 15.54 -18.94 10.51
C GLU A 516 15.89 -20.33 11.07
N ASP A 517 16.21 -21.27 10.17
CA ASP A 517 16.61 -22.64 10.52
C ASP A 517 18.06 -22.75 11.04
N ASN A 518 18.93 -21.80 10.68
CA ASN A 518 20.36 -21.82 10.97
C ASN A 518 20.86 -20.46 11.53
N PRO A 519 20.37 -20.03 12.70
CA PRO A 519 20.76 -18.75 13.27
C PRO A 519 22.25 -18.76 13.69
N PRO A 520 23.05 -17.75 13.32
CA PRO A 520 24.43 -17.67 13.75
C PRO A 520 24.57 -17.23 15.21
N ASN A 521 25.70 -17.55 15.81
CA ASN A 521 26.05 -17.18 17.19
C ASN A 521 26.66 -15.77 17.33
N SER A 522 26.60 -14.94 16.29
CA SER A 522 27.19 -13.59 16.25
C SER A 522 26.31 -12.65 15.42
N ILE A 523 26.57 -11.35 15.53
CA ILE A 523 25.81 -10.33 14.80
C ILE A 523 26.06 -10.48 13.29
N ILE A 524 24.98 -10.33 12.52
CA ILE A 524 24.99 -10.31 11.06
C ILE A 524 24.96 -8.85 10.59
N TYR A 525 25.94 -8.47 9.78
CA TYR A 525 25.88 -7.21 9.07
C TYR A 525 24.90 -7.29 7.89
N SER A 526 23.98 -6.34 7.83
CA SER A 526 23.07 -6.11 6.69
C SER A 526 23.15 -4.65 6.24
N GLU A 527 22.92 -4.41 4.95
CA GLU A 527 22.86 -3.04 4.43
C GLU A 527 21.66 -2.29 5.03
N ASN A 528 21.86 -1.01 5.35
CA ASN A 528 20.80 -0.17 5.90
C ASN A 528 19.87 0.37 4.81
N ILE A 529 19.18 -0.55 4.14
CA ILE A 529 18.36 -0.28 2.96
C ILE A 529 17.22 -1.30 2.88
N HIS A 530 16.23 -1.06 2.00
CA HIS A 530 15.00 -1.85 1.90
C HIS A 530 15.21 -3.37 1.90
N TRP A 531 16.02 -3.94 1.01
CA TRP A 531 16.25 -5.40 1.00
C TRP A 531 17.01 -5.89 2.25
N GLY A 532 17.91 -5.09 2.82
CA GLY A 532 18.66 -5.44 4.02
C GLY A 532 17.79 -5.57 5.27
N HIS A 533 16.73 -4.75 5.37
CA HIS A 533 15.79 -4.82 6.49
C HIS A 533 14.90 -6.08 6.48
N THR A 534 14.75 -6.75 5.34
CA THR A 534 13.92 -7.98 5.25
C THR A 534 14.48 -9.13 6.09
N TYR A 535 15.79 -9.12 6.36
CA TYR A 535 16.45 -10.08 7.23
C TYR A 535 16.10 -9.87 8.71
N SER A 536 15.68 -8.67 9.10
CA SER A 536 15.25 -8.35 10.47
C SER A 536 13.88 -8.93 10.85
N PHE A 537 13.19 -9.62 9.95
CA PHE A 537 11.96 -10.35 10.29
C PHE A 537 12.25 -11.62 11.11
N VAL A 538 13.49 -12.09 11.06
CA VAL A 538 13.98 -13.25 11.78
C VAL A 538 14.41 -12.78 13.17
N THR A 539 13.50 -12.87 14.14
CA THR A 539 13.68 -12.22 15.45
C THR A 539 14.71 -12.90 16.35
N ASN A 540 15.16 -14.10 15.99
CA ASN A 540 16.23 -14.84 16.67
C ASN A 540 17.64 -14.50 16.16
N ILE A 541 17.79 -13.59 15.19
CA ILE A 541 19.10 -13.10 14.73
C ILE A 541 19.26 -11.61 15.02
N GLU A 542 20.49 -11.22 15.34
CA GLU A 542 20.86 -9.82 15.56
C GLU A 542 21.40 -9.24 14.26
N THR A 543 20.65 -8.32 13.65
CA THR A 543 21.03 -7.62 12.41
C THR A 543 21.40 -6.17 12.65
N THR A 544 22.38 -5.64 11.92
CA THR A 544 22.82 -4.25 12.09
C THR A 544 21.82 -3.22 11.56
N SER A 545 21.08 -3.54 10.47
CA SER A 545 20.22 -2.57 9.78
C SER A 545 18.94 -2.21 10.53
N ILE A 546 18.49 -0.96 10.41
CA ILE A 546 17.27 -0.43 11.03
C ILE A 546 16.47 0.39 10.00
N PRO A 547 15.20 0.05 9.70
CA PRO A 547 14.38 0.86 8.81
C PRO A 547 14.05 2.22 9.42
N THR A 548 14.21 3.27 8.62
CA THR A 548 13.84 4.66 8.93
C THR A 548 12.35 4.92 8.66
N LEU A 549 11.46 4.05 9.16
CA LEU A 549 10.02 4.22 9.06
C LEU A 549 9.44 5.02 10.25
N GLY A 550 8.57 5.99 9.97
CA GLY A 550 7.98 6.85 10.99
C GLY A 550 9.02 7.76 11.64
N LEU A 551 8.90 8.02 12.95
CA LEU A 551 9.92 8.76 13.70
C LEU A 551 10.74 7.77 14.51
N LEU A 552 12.01 7.62 14.13
CA LEU A 552 12.98 6.76 14.79
C LEU A 552 13.79 7.58 15.80
N THR A 553 13.80 7.17 17.07
CA THR A 553 14.66 7.76 18.10
C THR A 553 15.69 6.74 18.53
N LEU A 554 16.96 7.00 18.23
CA LEU A 554 18.08 6.11 18.53
C LEU A 554 18.79 6.54 19.81
N ASN A 555 19.05 5.57 20.70
CA ASN A 555 19.94 5.74 21.85
C ASN A 555 21.35 5.21 21.52
N SER A 556 21.43 4.10 20.80
CA SER A 556 22.68 3.54 20.27
C SER A 556 22.44 2.77 18.97
N GLU A 557 23.36 2.86 18.03
CA GLU A 557 23.37 2.08 16.81
C GLU A 557 24.80 1.62 16.48
N ILE A 558 24.94 0.47 15.84
CA ILE A 558 26.26 -0.05 15.41
C ILE A 558 26.47 0.01 13.89
N GLN A 559 25.42 0.34 13.13
CA GLN A 559 25.41 0.27 11.67
C GLN A 559 26.51 1.12 11.03
N GLN A 560 26.66 2.39 11.46
CA GLN A 560 27.62 3.32 10.84
C GLN A 560 29.07 2.85 11.06
N GLU A 561 29.39 2.43 12.28
CA GLU A 561 30.72 1.92 12.63
C GLU A 561 31.04 0.62 11.87
N ALA A 562 30.09 -0.31 11.81
CA ALA A 562 30.22 -1.56 11.07
C ALA A 562 30.43 -1.31 9.57
N THR A 563 29.67 -0.37 9.00
CA THR A 563 29.79 0.01 7.58
C THR A 563 31.17 0.59 7.27
N SER A 564 31.70 1.42 8.17
CA SER A 564 33.06 1.97 8.01
C SER A 564 34.12 0.88 8.13
N ALA A 565 33.97 -0.06 9.06
CA ALA A 565 34.90 -1.18 9.23
C ALA A 565 34.92 -2.10 8.02
N ILE A 566 33.75 -2.42 7.41
CA ILE A 566 33.66 -3.21 6.18
C ILE A 566 34.37 -2.49 5.02
N ARG A 567 34.15 -1.19 4.85
CA ARG A 567 34.77 -0.42 3.75
C ARG A 567 36.29 -0.35 3.84
N ASN A 568 36.84 -0.47 5.03
CA ASN A 568 38.28 -0.36 5.30
C ASN A 568 38.95 -1.73 5.54
N ASP A 569 38.21 -2.85 5.40
CA ASP A 569 38.66 -4.19 5.78
C ASP A 569 39.23 -4.26 7.22
N ASP A 570 38.64 -3.49 8.15
CA ASP A 570 39.05 -3.48 9.56
C ASP A 570 38.43 -4.65 10.33
N VAL A 571 39.05 -5.82 10.17
CA VAL A 571 38.62 -7.07 10.81
C VAL A 571 38.62 -6.95 12.34
N SER A 572 39.57 -6.21 12.91
CA SER A 572 39.65 -6.06 14.38
C SER A 572 38.42 -5.34 14.90
N ARG A 573 38.02 -4.23 14.25
CA ARG A 573 36.81 -3.50 14.63
C ARG A 573 35.53 -4.32 14.42
N LEU A 574 35.45 -5.10 13.35
CA LEU A 574 34.30 -6.00 13.13
C LEU A 574 34.16 -7.03 14.26
N ARG A 575 35.27 -7.60 14.74
CA ARG A 575 35.26 -8.52 15.89
C ARG A 575 34.89 -7.83 17.19
N GLU A 576 35.35 -6.60 17.42
CA GLU A 576 34.94 -5.79 18.59
C GLU A 576 33.43 -5.53 18.62
N LEU A 577 32.83 -5.29 17.45
CA LEU A 577 31.39 -5.14 17.27
C LEU A 577 30.63 -6.48 17.28
N ASN A 578 31.31 -7.61 17.54
CA ASN A 578 30.77 -8.96 17.51
C ASN A 578 30.14 -9.35 16.15
N ILE A 579 30.63 -8.76 15.05
CA ILE A 579 30.19 -9.08 13.69
C ILE A 579 31.03 -10.25 13.18
N GLY A 580 30.36 -11.36 12.88
CA GLY A 580 30.98 -12.57 12.32
C GLY A 580 30.52 -12.94 10.92
N TYR A 581 29.39 -12.40 10.50
CA TYR A 581 28.74 -12.73 9.24
C TYR A 581 28.13 -11.49 8.59
N ALA A 582 27.83 -11.59 7.30
CA ALA A 582 27.08 -10.57 6.57
C ALA A 582 26.07 -11.21 5.62
N VAL A 583 25.02 -10.46 5.28
CA VAL A 583 24.02 -10.84 4.27
C VAL A 583 23.92 -9.75 3.21
N SER A 584 23.86 -10.16 1.95
CA SER A 584 23.73 -9.23 0.82
C SER A 584 22.63 -9.67 -0.14
N SER A 585 21.85 -8.71 -0.63
CA SER A 585 20.91 -8.90 -1.74
C SER A 585 21.63 -8.64 -3.07
N PRO A 586 21.22 -9.30 -4.18
CA PRO A 586 21.72 -8.98 -5.51
C PRO A 586 21.34 -7.56 -5.98
N ILE A 587 20.32 -6.93 -5.37
CA ILE A 587 19.92 -5.55 -5.67
C ILE A 587 20.95 -4.54 -5.15
N GLY A 588 21.59 -4.89 -4.03
CA GLY A 588 22.46 -4.02 -3.25
C GLY A 588 23.89 -3.92 -3.77
N SER A 589 24.70 -3.11 -3.08
CA SER A 589 26.10 -2.89 -3.44
C SER A 589 27.06 -3.69 -2.57
N LEU A 590 26.62 -4.25 -1.45
CA LEU A 590 27.47 -4.97 -0.51
C LEU A 590 28.14 -6.21 -1.10
N ALA A 591 27.46 -6.99 -1.94
CA ALA A 591 28.03 -8.22 -2.50
C ALA A 591 29.36 -7.97 -3.23
N PRO A 592 29.44 -7.03 -4.20
CA PRO A 592 30.71 -6.64 -4.82
C PRO A 592 31.79 -6.17 -3.83
N TYR A 593 31.43 -5.41 -2.79
CA TYR A 593 32.38 -4.97 -1.75
C TYR A 593 32.98 -6.14 -0.99
N LEU A 594 32.14 -7.08 -0.52
CA LEU A 594 32.60 -8.25 0.23
C LEU A 594 33.37 -9.22 -0.66
N ALA A 595 32.95 -9.37 -1.92
CA ALA A 595 33.66 -10.19 -2.91
C ALA A 595 35.07 -9.68 -3.20
N ALA A 596 35.27 -8.36 -3.27
CA ALA A 596 36.59 -7.77 -3.50
C ALA A 596 37.53 -7.87 -2.28
N SER A 597 36.98 -8.04 -1.08
CA SER A 597 37.75 -8.17 0.15
C SER A 597 38.36 -9.56 0.31
N PRO A 598 39.63 -9.68 0.73
CA PRO A 598 40.26 -10.98 0.96
C PRO A 598 39.71 -11.70 2.20
N HIS A 599 38.98 -11.02 3.09
CA HIS A 599 38.58 -11.54 4.40
C HIS A 599 37.21 -12.23 4.43
N TRP A 600 36.45 -12.18 3.32
CA TRP A 600 35.11 -12.72 3.25
C TRP A 600 35.02 -13.94 2.34
N SER A 601 34.17 -14.90 2.72
CA SER A 601 33.82 -16.07 1.89
C SER A 601 32.31 -16.24 1.79
N VAL A 602 31.84 -16.74 0.65
CA VAL A 602 30.43 -17.07 0.44
C VAL A 602 30.15 -18.47 1.00
N GLU A 603 29.27 -18.56 2.00
CA GLU A 603 28.84 -19.84 2.59
C GLU A 603 27.56 -20.37 1.92
N LYS A 604 26.65 -19.47 1.53
CA LYS A 604 25.41 -19.77 0.80
C LYS A 604 25.14 -18.70 -0.25
N ASN A 605 24.58 -19.14 -1.38
CA ASN A 605 24.19 -18.27 -2.49
C ASN A 605 22.87 -18.78 -3.09
N TYR A 606 21.90 -17.88 -3.21
CA TYR A 606 20.62 -18.11 -3.88
C TYR A 606 20.38 -16.98 -4.87
N ASP A 607 20.63 -17.22 -6.15
CA ASP A 607 20.43 -16.22 -7.23
C ASP A 607 21.09 -14.85 -6.94
N GLY A 608 22.25 -14.85 -6.26
CA GLY A 608 23.00 -13.65 -5.91
C GLY A 608 22.71 -13.11 -4.50
N ALA A 609 21.67 -13.59 -3.81
CA ALA A 609 21.48 -13.33 -2.38
C ALA A 609 22.41 -14.25 -1.58
N ARG A 610 23.29 -13.67 -0.77
CA ARG A 610 24.44 -14.39 -0.20
C ARG A 610 24.59 -14.22 1.28
N TYR A 611 25.02 -15.32 1.91
CA TYR A 611 25.49 -15.36 3.28
C TYR A 611 27.01 -15.42 3.29
N TRP A 612 27.62 -14.49 3.99
CA TRP A 612 29.07 -14.28 4.03
C TRP A 612 29.62 -14.55 5.43
N LYS A 613 30.81 -15.13 5.47
CA LYS A 613 31.55 -15.37 6.71
C LYS A 613 32.85 -14.57 6.73
N LEU A 614 33.11 -13.95 7.89
CA LEU A 614 34.33 -13.19 8.14
C LEU A 614 35.45 -14.08 8.66
N HIS A 615 36.63 -13.96 8.05
CA HIS A 615 37.87 -14.66 8.43
C HIS A 615 38.95 -13.67 8.89
N ASP A 616 39.71 -14.07 9.90
CA ASP A 616 40.79 -13.22 10.44
C ASP A 616 42.01 -13.19 9.50
N ALA A 617 42.22 -14.27 8.75
CA ALA A 617 43.20 -14.35 7.66
C ALA A 617 42.48 -14.33 6.30
N PRO A 618 43.18 -14.05 5.20
CA PRO A 618 42.60 -14.14 3.86
C PRO A 618 41.92 -15.50 3.63
N SER A 619 40.67 -15.44 3.19
CA SER A 619 39.84 -16.62 2.89
C SER A 619 40.46 -17.44 1.75
N PRO A 620 40.47 -18.78 1.86
CA PRO A 620 40.86 -19.67 0.75
C PRO A 620 39.85 -19.62 -0.40
N ASP A 621 38.56 -19.38 -0.10
CA ASP A 621 37.44 -19.43 -1.05
C ASP A 621 37.02 -18.02 -1.50
N ARG A 622 37.99 -17.10 -1.62
CA ARG A 622 37.72 -15.71 -1.99
C ARG A 622 37.32 -15.58 -3.46
N VAL A 623 36.57 -14.54 -3.76
CA VAL A 623 36.29 -14.16 -5.15
C VAL A 623 37.59 -13.60 -5.75
N ALA A 624 38.01 -14.14 -6.89
CA ALA A 624 39.28 -13.75 -7.52
C ALA A 624 39.14 -12.42 -8.25
N VAL A 625 38.03 -12.22 -8.96
CA VAL A 625 37.72 -10.99 -9.70
C VAL A 625 36.24 -10.65 -9.58
N VAL A 626 35.95 -9.36 -9.42
CA VAL A 626 34.62 -8.78 -9.61
C VAL A 626 34.80 -7.64 -10.61
N SER A 627 34.09 -7.68 -11.74
CA SER A 627 34.22 -6.66 -12.79
C SER A 627 32.90 -6.41 -13.51
N ASN A 628 32.80 -5.27 -14.17
CA ASN A 628 31.68 -4.92 -15.04
C ASN A 628 32.01 -5.20 -16.51
N LEU A 629 30.97 -5.31 -17.33
CA LEU A 629 31.11 -5.41 -18.78
C LEU A 629 31.20 -3.99 -19.39
N SER A 630 31.99 -3.84 -20.44
CA SER A 630 32.16 -2.55 -21.12
C SER A 630 30.83 -2.09 -21.76
N HIS A 631 30.46 -0.83 -21.50
CA HIS A 631 29.30 -0.20 -22.13
C HIS A 631 29.49 0.02 -23.65
N ALA A 632 30.73 0.04 -24.14
CA ALA A 632 31.01 0.31 -25.56
C ALA A 632 30.37 -0.74 -26.48
N SER A 633 30.48 -2.03 -26.15
CA SER A 633 29.86 -3.11 -26.94
C SER A 633 28.35 -2.97 -27.02
N CYS A 634 27.69 -2.49 -25.95
CA CYS A 634 26.24 -2.24 -25.95
C CYS A 634 25.86 -1.06 -26.84
N ILE A 635 26.60 0.06 -26.77
CA ILE A 635 26.35 1.26 -27.58
C ILE A 635 26.51 0.98 -29.08
N GLU A 636 27.46 0.11 -29.43
CA GLU A 636 27.72 -0.29 -30.82
C GLU A 636 26.72 -1.32 -31.35
N ALA A 637 26.13 -2.13 -30.47
CA ALA A 637 25.17 -3.17 -30.82
C ALA A 637 23.77 -2.60 -31.10
N SER A 638 23.16 -3.01 -32.21
CA SER A 638 21.75 -2.69 -32.48
C SER A 638 20.84 -3.50 -31.55
N GLY A 639 20.16 -2.84 -30.60
CA GLY A 639 19.22 -3.50 -29.69
C GLY A 639 19.62 -3.55 -28.22
N CYS A 640 20.73 -2.90 -27.87
CA CYS A 640 21.15 -2.68 -26.50
C CYS A 640 21.10 -1.19 -26.15
N ASP A 641 20.36 -0.83 -25.11
CA ASP A 641 20.23 0.55 -24.65
C ASP A 641 20.77 0.70 -23.23
N LEU A 642 21.41 1.84 -22.94
CA LEU A 642 21.74 2.22 -21.57
C LEU A 642 20.54 2.88 -20.92
N LYS A 643 19.91 2.20 -19.96
CA LYS A 643 18.74 2.71 -19.22
C LYS A 643 19.08 2.96 -17.76
N GLN A 644 18.44 3.95 -17.13
CA GLN A 644 18.58 4.19 -15.70
C GLN A 644 18.09 2.99 -14.90
N ASP A 645 18.89 2.60 -13.91
CA ASP A 645 18.54 1.56 -12.96
C ASP A 645 17.41 2.03 -12.03
N PRO A 646 16.34 1.23 -11.83
CA PRO A 646 15.23 1.58 -10.96
C PRO A 646 15.63 1.79 -9.48
N TRP A 647 16.70 1.14 -9.05
CA TRP A 647 17.17 1.10 -7.66
C TRP A 647 18.38 2.01 -7.41
N ARG A 648 18.85 2.78 -8.40
CA ARG A 648 20.01 3.68 -8.30
C ARG A 648 20.02 4.58 -7.06
N ASN A 649 18.88 5.19 -6.74
CA ASN A 649 18.74 6.13 -5.62
C ASN A 649 18.77 5.45 -4.24
N HIS A 650 18.70 4.12 -4.21
CA HIS A 650 18.76 3.31 -2.99
C HIS A 650 20.14 2.66 -2.80
N ARG A 651 21.09 2.84 -3.71
CA ARG A 651 22.43 2.28 -3.54
C ARG A 651 23.27 3.18 -2.63
N TYR A 652 23.87 2.57 -1.60
CA TYR A 652 24.70 3.27 -0.63
C TYR A 652 26.14 3.52 -1.14
N SER A 653 26.56 2.80 -2.17
CA SER A 653 27.89 2.89 -2.76
C SER A 653 27.95 2.27 -4.15
N ASP A 654 28.95 2.68 -4.95
CA ASP A 654 29.22 2.14 -6.28
C ASP A 654 30.71 1.79 -6.42
N LEU A 655 31.11 0.63 -5.87
CA LEU A 655 32.51 0.16 -5.92
C LEU A 655 33.01 0.03 -7.36
N LEU A 656 32.15 -0.54 -8.21
CA LEU A 656 32.47 -0.93 -9.57
C LEU A 656 32.34 0.23 -10.56
N SER A 657 32.01 1.44 -10.08
CA SER A 657 31.74 2.62 -10.92
C SER A 657 30.76 2.31 -12.05
N LEU A 658 29.74 1.47 -11.76
CA LEU A 658 28.70 1.09 -12.70
C LEU A 658 27.83 2.30 -13.11
N GLY A 659 27.81 3.33 -12.27
CA GLY A 659 26.97 4.51 -12.44
C GLY A 659 25.48 4.20 -12.31
N ASP A 660 24.66 5.15 -12.77
CA ASP A 660 23.20 5.09 -12.67
C ASP A 660 22.54 4.28 -13.78
N ASN A 661 23.27 3.96 -14.84
CA ASN A 661 22.74 3.29 -16.03
C ASN A 661 23.17 1.83 -16.11
N ARG A 662 22.32 0.98 -16.69
CA ARG A 662 22.59 -0.43 -16.96
C ARG A 662 22.33 -0.75 -18.42
N MET A 663 23.08 -1.72 -18.94
CA MET A 663 22.88 -2.25 -20.29
C MET A 663 21.61 -3.08 -20.30
N VAL A 664 20.67 -2.72 -21.19
CA VAL A 664 19.40 -3.42 -21.36
C VAL A 664 19.30 -3.92 -22.81
N ILE A 665 19.31 -5.25 -22.96
CA ILE A 665 19.24 -5.96 -24.23
C ILE A 665 17.79 -6.33 -24.50
N THR A 666 17.21 -5.86 -25.61
CA THR A 666 15.78 -6.02 -25.92
C THR A 666 15.48 -6.54 -27.32
N LYS A 667 16.47 -6.58 -28.22
CA LYS A 667 16.28 -7.07 -29.59
C LYS A 667 17.12 -8.30 -29.84
N GLN A 668 16.61 -9.13 -30.75
CA GLN A 668 17.28 -10.32 -31.22
C GLN A 668 18.69 -9.99 -31.72
N GLY A 669 19.67 -10.77 -31.28
CA GLY A 669 21.06 -10.65 -31.68
C GLY A 669 22.05 -10.96 -30.58
N GLN A 670 23.30 -11.11 -31.02
CA GLN A 670 24.44 -11.45 -30.18
C GLN A 670 25.27 -10.20 -29.85
N ILE A 671 25.62 -10.05 -28.57
CA ILE A 671 26.52 -8.99 -28.09
C ILE A 671 27.75 -9.65 -27.48
N ASP A 672 28.92 -9.25 -28.01
CA ASP A 672 30.20 -9.84 -27.64
C ASP A 672 31.07 -8.84 -26.85
N TRP A 673 31.63 -9.34 -25.74
CA TRP A 673 32.66 -8.68 -24.95
C TRP A 673 33.95 -9.50 -25.05
N ASN A 674 34.71 -9.24 -26.12
CA ASN A 674 36.03 -9.82 -26.33
C ASN A 674 37.02 -9.18 -25.36
N GLY A 675 37.73 -9.98 -24.57
CA GLY A 675 38.65 -9.52 -23.53
C GLY A 675 37.93 -8.88 -22.34
N ALA A 676 36.80 -9.45 -21.90
CA ALA A 676 36.13 -9.05 -20.66
C ALA A 676 37.10 -9.14 -19.45
N ILE A 677 38.04 -10.10 -19.50
CA ILE A 677 39.29 -10.08 -18.71
C ILE A 677 40.46 -10.26 -19.68
N ASP A 678 41.53 -9.49 -19.47
CA ASP A 678 42.84 -9.65 -20.09
C ASP A 678 43.93 -9.54 -19.00
N ASP A 679 44.08 -10.61 -18.23
CA ASP A 679 45.08 -10.70 -17.14
C ASP A 679 45.76 -12.08 -17.17
N VAL A 680 47.01 -12.10 -17.63
CA VAL A 680 47.86 -13.29 -17.71
C VAL A 680 48.04 -13.99 -16.34
N GLY A 681 47.81 -13.28 -15.23
CA GLY A 681 47.80 -13.83 -13.87
C GLY A 681 46.63 -14.77 -13.57
N LEU A 682 45.57 -14.76 -14.37
CA LEU A 682 44.38 -15.58 -14.23
C LEU A 682 44.37 -16.71 -15.28
N SER A 683 45.23 -17.71 -15.06
CA SER A 683 45.30 -18.91 -15.89
C SER A 683 44.86 -20.13 -15.11
N GLY A 684 43.89 -20.88 -15.63
CA GLY A 684 43.38 -22.09 -14.98
C GLY A 684 41.90 -22.31 -15.16
N ARG A 685 41.33 -23.11 -14.27
CA ARG A 685 39.90 -23.43 -14.24
C ARG A 685 39.23 -22.60 -13.15
N TYR A 686 38.29 -21.76 -13.57
CA TYR A 686 37.55 -20.87 -12.68
C TYR A 686 36.05 -21.07 -12.87
N ASN A 687 35.29 -20.74 -11.82
CA ASN A 687 33.84 -20.66 -11.93
C ASN A 687 33.48 -19.20 -12.25
N VAL A 688 33.06 -18.94 -13.48
CA VAL A 688 32.67 -17.61 -13.96
C VAL A 688 31.17 -17.48 -13.78
N CYS A 689 30.74 -16.41 -13.11
CA CYS A 689 29.34 -16.14 -12.84
C CYS A 689 28.94 -14.75 -13.33
N ILE A 690 27.72 -14.62 -13.84
CA ILE A 690 27.14 -13.36 -14.28
C ILE A 690 25.89 -13.04 -13.45
N LEU A 691 25.78 -11.78 -13.00
CA LEU A 691 24.59 -11.24 -12.35
C LEU A 691 23.82 -10.37 -13.36
N TYR A 692 22.55 -10.70 -13.56
CA TYR A 692 21.67 -9.97 -14.46
C TYR A 692 20.21 -10.06 -13.98
N GLU A 693 19.35 -9.20 -14.51
CA GLU A 693 17.90 -9.28 -14.34
C GLU A 693 17.26 -9.71 -15.65
N GLN A 694 16.32 -10.64 -15.58
CA GLN A 694 15.41 -10.93 -16.68
C GLN A 694 14.14 -10.08 -16.51
N ILE A 695 13.90 -9.17 -17.46
CA ILE A 695 12.74 -8.27 -17.48
C ILE A 695 11.57 -9.02 -18.11
N GLY A 696 10.59 -9.42 -17.29
CA GLY A 696 9.45 -10.20 -17.75
C GLY A 696 9.75 -11.68 -18.05
N THR A 697 8.72 -12.44 -18.41
CA THR A 697 8.80 -13.84 -18.86
C THR A 697 8.69 -13.94 -20.39
N GLY A 698 9.00 -15.10 -20.97
CA GLY A 698 8.96 -15.31 -22.42
C GLY A 698 10.21 -14.80 -23.13
N VAL A 699 11.34 -14.77 -22.43
CA VAL A 699 12.63 -14.30 -22.97
C VAL A 699 13.52 -15.52 -23.22
N ASP A 700 13.88 -15.76 -24.47
CA ASP A 700 14.78 -16.86 -24.87
C ASP A 700 16.19 -16.33 -25.18
N TYR A 701 17.19 -16.86 -24.49
CA TYR A 701 18.56 -16.37 -24.55
C TYR A 701 19.60 -17.42 -24.16
N SER A 702 20.81 -17.23 -24.67
CA SER A 702 21.99 -18.00 -24.25
C SER A 702 23.11 -17.08 -23.79
N ILE A 703 23.87 -17.55 -22.79
CA ILE A 703 25.07 -16.88 -22.29
C ILE A 703 26.25 -17.78 -22.60
N GLN A 704 27.26 -17.25 -23.29
CA GLN A 704 28.46 -17.97 -23.67
C GLN A 704 29.67 -17.38 -22.93
N PHE A 705 30.43 -18.26 -22.28
CA PHE A 705 31.72 -17.96 -21.68
C PHE A 705 32.79 -18.75 -22.44
N ASN A 706 33.59 -18.06 -23.28
CA ASN A 706 34.49 -18.71 -24.24
C ASN A 706 33.77 -19.82 -25.05
N GLN A 707 34.06 -21.09 -24.76
CA GLN A 707 33.46 -22.26 -25.44
C GLN A 707 32.28 -22.90 -24.69
N VAL A 708 31.95 -22.40 -23.49
CA VAL A 708 30.88 -22.95 -22.66
C VAL A 708 29.63 -22.11 -22.81
N SER A 709 28.57 -22.69 -23.37
CA SER A 709 27.26 -22.05 -23.51
C SER A 709 26.30 -22.56 -22.43
N ILE A 710 25.49 -21.65 -21.90
CA ILE A 710 24.42 -21.91 -20.94
C ILE A 710 23.14 -21.32 -21.53
N SER A 711 22.04 -22.08 -21.45
CA SER A 711 20.69 -21.60 -21.72
C SER A 711 19.92 -21.57 -20.39
N PRO A 712 19.84 -20.40 -19.73
CA PRO A 712 19.15 -20.29 -18.45
C PRO A 712 17.64 -20.53 -18.60
N GLU A 713 16.99 -20.98 -17.53
CA GLU A 713 15.52 -21.10 -17.48
C GLU A 713 14.85 -19.72 -17.60
N ASP A 714 13.79 -19.64 -18.42
CA ASP A 714 12.93 -18.45 -18.56
C ASP A 714 12.19 -18.16 -17.25
N LYS A 715 12.78 -17.27 -16.46
CA LYS A 715 12.23 -16.84 -15.17
C LYS A 715 12.60 -15.39 -14.91
N SER A 716 11.58 -14.54 -14.77
CA SER A 716 11.78 -13.12 -14.49
C SER A 716 12.43 -12.86 -13.12
N GLY A 717 13.04 -11.68 -12.99
CA GLY A 717 13.73 -11.26 -11.78
C GLY A 717 15.24 -11.41 -11.84
N TRP A 718 15.87 -11.35 -10.66
CA TRP A 718 17.33 -11.40 -10.51
C TRP A 718 17.86 -12.82 -10.68
N ARG A 719 18.97 -12.95 -11.42
CA ARG A 719 19.59 -14.22 -11.79
C ARG A 719 21.09 -14.15 -11.58
N PHE A 720 21.64 -15.21 -10.99
CA PHE A 720 23.07 -15.40 -10.84
C PHE A 720 23.47 -16.77 -11.38
N VAL A 721 24.01 -16.77 -12.60
CA VAL A 721 24.30 -18.00 -13.35
C VAL A 721 25.80 -18.18 -13.46
N CYS A 722 26.27 -19.40 -13.23
CA CYS A 722 27.69 -19.73 -13.22
C CYS A 722 28.02 -20.89 -14.17
N ALA A 723 29.21 -20.86 -14.77
CA ALA A 723 29.82 -21.99 -15.45
C ALA A 723 31.28 -22.16 -15.10
N MET A 724 31.72 -23.41 -15.11
CA MET A 724 33.13 -23.76 -15.01
C MET A 724 33.81 -23.53 -16.36
N VAL A 725 34.71 -22.56 -16.42
CA VAL A 725 35.41 -22.14 -17.63
C VAL A 725 36.90 -22.31 -17.42
N GLN A 726 37.59 -22.83 -18.44
CA GLN A 726 39.04 -22.85 -18.48
C GLN A 726 39.52 -21.79 -19.47
N PHE A 727 40.37 -20.87 -18.99
CA PHE A 727 40.93 -19.82 -19.82
C PHE A 727 42.37 -19.50 -19.41
N ASP A 728 43.15 -18.97 -20.36
CA ASP A 728 44.57 -18.66 -20.21
C ASP A 728 44.77 -17.14 -20.32
N GLY A 729 44.34 -16.43 -19.26
CA GLY A 729 44.43 -14.98 -19.14
C GLY A 729 43.35 -14.17 -19.86
N GLN A 730 42.71 -14.71 -20.90
CA GLN A 730 41.64 -14.03 -21.64
C GLN A 730 40.26 -14.69 -21.43
N LEU A 731 39.28 -13.91 -20.97
CA LEU A 731 37.87 -14.32 -20.86
C LEU A 731 37.01 -13.48 -21.80
N ASP A 732 36.29 -14.16 -22.69
CA ASP A 732 35.30 -13.59 -23.57
C ASP A 732 33.90 -13.98 -23.08
N ILE A 733 32.99 -13.00 -23.05
CA ILE A 733 31.60 -13.18 -22.65
C ILE A 733 30.71 -12.75 -23.81
N SER A 734 29.70 -13.56 -24.13
CA SER A 734 28.70 -13.24 -25.14
C SER A 734 27.30 -13.54 -24.63
N ILE A 735 26.36 -12.68 -24.98
CA ILE A 735 24.94 -12.87 -24.68
C ILE A 735 24.18 -12.79 -26.00
N ASP A 736 23.42 -13.84 -26.32
CA ASP A 736 22.61 -13.94 -27.52
C ASP A 736 21.13 -14.00 -27.13
N LEU A 737 20.34 -13.05 -27.63
CA LEU A 737 18.89 -13.02 -27.46
C LEU A 737 18.24 -13.64 -28.71
N GLU A 738 17.49 -14.72 -28.56
CA GLU A 738 16.94 -15.46 -29.71
C GLU A 738 15.70 -14.77 -30.31
N THR A 739 14.97 -13.97 -29.51
CA THR A 739 13.73 -13.30 -29.91
C THR A 739 13.71 -11.83 -29.45
N ASP A 740 13.05 -10.96 -30.21
CA ASP A 740 12.75 -9.60 -29.75
C ASP A 740 11.87 -9.60 -28.49
N GLY A 741 12.09 -8.61 -27.62
CA GLY A 741 11.28 -8.38 -26.45
C GLY A 741 9.86 -7.91 -26.77
N GLU A 742 8.93 -8.24 -25.88
CA GLU A 742 7.52 -7.83 -25.95
C GLU A 742 7.28 -6.52 -25.20
N TRP A 743 6.44 -5.67 -25.78
CA TRP A 743 6.08 -4.39 -25.17
C TRP A 743 5.10 -4.55 -24.01
N TRP A 744 5.37 -3.83 -22.92
CA TRP A 744 4.54 -3.85 -21.72
C TRP A 744 4.44 -2.47 -21.05
N ILE A 745 3.46 -2.32 -20.15
CA ILE A 745 3.27 -1.08 -19.38
C ILE A 745 4.08 -1.15 -18.09
N ASN A 746 5.16 -0.39 -18.03
CA ASN A 746 6.03 -0.27 -16.86
C ASN A 746 5.43 0.70 -15.82
N PRO A 747 4.93 0.19 -14.68
CA PRO A 747 4.28 1.03 -13.68
C PRO A 747 5.29 1.87 -12.90
N LEU A 748 6.57 1.49 -12.91
CA LEU A 748 7.62 2.31 -12.32
C LEU A 748 7.78 3.64 -13.06
N GLY A 749 7.41 3.68 -14.35
CA GLY A 749 7.26 4.92 -15.10
C GLY A 749 6.22 5.85 -14.48
N PHE A 750 5.18 5.29 -13.84
CA PHE A 750 4.20 6.11 -13.13
C PHE A 750 4.75 6.68 -11.81
N SER A 751 5.52 5.89 -11.08
CA SER A 751 6.19 6.33 -9.85
C SER A 751 7.40 7.24 -10.08
N GLY A 752 7.84 7.45 -11.33
CA GLY A 752 9.08 8.17 -11.63
C GLY A 752 10.38 7.44 -11.27
N ARG A 753 10.31 6.19 -10.79
CA ARG A 753 11.49 5.31 -10.60
C ARG A 753 12.09 4.88 -11.94
N SER A 754 11.26 4.77 -12.99
CA SER A 754 11.65 4.58 -14.39
C SER A 754 11.31 5.82 -15.22
N GLU A 755 12.07 6.09 -16.28
CA GLU A 755 11.77 7.15 -17.25
C GLU A 755 10.73 6.72 -18.29
N GLN A 756 10.45 5.41 -18.40
CA GLN A 756 9.60 4.83 -19.43
C GLN A 756 8.33 4.23 -18.83
N ILE A 757 7.18 4.60 -19.40
CA ILE A 757 5.87 4.00 -19.10
C ILE A 757 5.61 2.79 -20.01
N ILE A 758 6.15 2.80 -21.23
CA ILE A 758 6.09 1.68 -22.17
C ILE A 758 7.51 1.14 -22.28
N ASP A 759 7.70 -0.11 -21.87
CA ASP A 759 8.99 -0.77 -21.80
C ASP A 759 8.94 -2.12 -22.54
N SER A 760 10.08 -2.79 -22.67
CA SER A 760 10.19 -4.08 -23.35
C SER A 760 10.73 -5.15 -22.41
N THR A 761 10.30 -6.40 -22.59
CA THR A 761 10.99 -7.55 -21.98
C THR A 761 12.40 -7.69 -22.56
N GLY A 762 13.28 -8.37 -21.82
CA GLY A 762 14.69 -8.51 -22.18
C GLY A 762 15.60 -8.78 -20.99
N LEU A 763 16.88 -8.41 -21.11
CA LEU A 763 17.90 -8.65 -20.08
C LEU A 763 18.54 -7.34 -19.64
N ARG A 764 18.66 -7.10 -18.33
CA ARG A 764 19.48 -6.01 -17.77
C ARG A 764 20.72 -6.59 -17.11
N VAL A 765 21.89 -6.22 -17.60
CA VAL A 765 23.18 -6.79 -17.14
C VAL A 765 23.83 -5.89 -16.09
N HIS A 766 24.37 -6.48 -15.02
CA HIS A 766 25.03 -5.78 -13.93
C HIS A 766 26.55 -5.98 -13.93
N HIS A 767 27.01 -7.14 -13.46
CA HIS A 767 28.43 -7.44 -13.30
C HIS A 767 28.68 -8.94 -13.39
N PHE A 768 29.95 -9.31 -13.48
CA PHE A 768 30.38 -10.70 -13.45
C PHE A 768 31.48 -10.92 -12.42
N GLU A 769 31.60 -12.16 -11.97
CA GLU A 769 32.52 -12.59 -10.93
C GLU A 769 33.28 -13.83 -11.39
N VAL A 770 34.56 -13.90 -11.04
CA VAL A 770 35.41 -15.08 -11.26
C VAL A 770 35.78 -15.63 -9.90
N LEU A 771 35.31 -16.84 -9.63
CA LEU A 771 35.54 -17.56 -8.37
C LEU A 771 36.62 -18.62 -8.60
N GLN A 772 37.53 -18.75 -7.65
CA GLN A 772 38.56 -19.79 -7.71
C GLN A 772 37.88 -21.17 -7.51
N SER A 773 38.18 -22.12 -8.41
CA SER A 773 37.76 -23.50 -8.21
C SER A 773 38.57 -24.10 -7.08
N ASN A 774 37.90 -24.60 -6.05
CA ASN A 774 38.50 -25.59 -5.17
C ASN A 774 38.72 -26.92 -5.89
#